data_AF-A0A1M7JSZ9-F1
#
_entry.id   AF-A0A1M7JSZ9-F1
#
_cell.length_a   1.000
_cell.length_b   1.000
_cell.length_c   1.000
_cell.angle_alpha   90.00
_cell.angle_beta   90.00
_cell.angle_gamma   90.00
#
_symmetry.space_group_name_H-M   'P 1'
#
loop_
_entity.id
_entity.type
_entity.pdbx_description
1 polymer ?
#
loop_
_entity_poly.entity_id
_entity_poly.type
_entity_poly.pdbx_seq_one_letter_code
_entity_poly.pdbx_strand_id
1 'polypeptide(L)'
;MTVRELYQTMPYANAPESAAEALAWLVDKGDRFGLFIDGSFTEPGNGLESMNPATGEVLATLTVATAQDVDAAVAAARHALPGWAALGGHGRARHLYALARLLQKHARLFAVLETLDNGKPIREARDVDIPLAQRHFYHHAGLAQLMASDMPDRAPIGVCGQIIPWNFPLLMLAWKVAPALAAGNTVVLKPAEWTSLTALLFADICQQAGLPPGVVNIVTGGAEVGEMMTAHPGIDKIAFTGSTATGRRIREVTAGSGKALTLELGGKSAYLVFDDADLDSTVEGLVDAIWFNQGEVCCAGSRLLVQESIADRLHDKIRKRMEKLRVGDPMDKNTDIGAMVHPVQRDRVAGMIAGSRGEAFSAGAVPEGCYHAPTLITGLAPSDPLMQEEIFGPVLVSATFRTVDEAVQMANNTRYGLAASVWSEGIGRALEVARRLEAGVVWVNGANMFDAAAPFGGMRESGFGRDGGWEGLRDYTQPNVSGAPLRPVEPFEDTGDAPTAAEPLIDRTGKLYIGGKQVRPDGGYSRAVHDRTGRLLGHAPVAGRKDIRNAVEAARGASGWSRSSGHSRAQILYFMAENLSARTFYFANLINDLAGEDQGMAEVETAISRLFTWAARADKSAGRALDVPQPSMTLALREPVGVIGAICPDEAPLLGLVSVLGPILAMGNRAVLVASEAFPLAALDVVQLLETSDIPPGVVNVLTGCHADLAPTLALHADLDALWCFSSTDLSGRIETDSAASLKRTWVNNAKARDWLGPQGEAPDFLEQATRIKTVWLPYGA
;
A
#
# COMPACT_ATOMS: atom_id res chain seq x y z
N MET A 1 41.38 27.92 24.39
CA MET A 1 40.98 29.33 24.32
C MET A 1 41.56 30.09 25.50
N THR A 2 42.13 31.26 25.26
CA THR A 2 42.54 32.20 26.32
C THR A 2 41.31 32.94 26.87
N VAL A 3 41.39 33.49 28.09
CA VAL A 3 40.30 34.32 28.68
C VAL A 3 39.96 35.51 27.77
N ARG A 4 40.96 36.08 27.10
CA ARG A 4 40.78 37.17 26.12
C ARG A 4 39.96 36.72 24.91
N GLU A 5 40.19 35.52 24.38
CA GLU A 5 39.41 34.97 23.27
C GLU A 5 37.96 34.73 23.66
N LEU A 6 37.69 34.18 24.85
CA LEU A 6 36.33 33.95 25.36
C LEU A 6 35.53 35.26 25.51
N TYR A 7 36.16 36.35 25.97
CA TYR A 7 35.52 37.66 26.04
C TYR A 7 35.33 38.32 24.66
N GLN A 8 36.19 38.02 23.68
CA GLN A 8 36.08 38.55 22.32
C GLN A 8 35.05 37.81 21.48
N THR A 9 34.93 36.49 21.65
CA THR A 9 33.99 35.66 20.89
C THR A 9 32.63 35.53 21.58
N MET A 10 32.56 35.80 22.90
CA MET A 10 31.39 35.57 23.76
C MET A 10 30.60 34.31 23.35
N PRO A 11 31.26 33.15 23.22
CA PRO A 11 30.59 31.98 22.71
C PRO A 11 29.60 31.51 23.79
N TYR A 12 28.33 31.37 23.42
CA TYR A 12 27.34 30.75 24.29
C TYR A 12 27.84 29.36 24.70
N ALA A 13 27.61 28.98 25.95
CA ALA A 13 27.94 27.62 26.39
C ALA A 13 27.09 26.63 25.59
N ASN A 14 27.75 25.67 24.91
CA ASN A 14 27.05 24.57 24.25
C ASN A 14 26.30 23.76 25.32
N ALA A 15 24.98 23.73 25.23
CA ALA A 15 24.10 23.01 26.14
C ALA A 15 23.19 22.05 25.36
N PRO A 16 23.77 21.03 24.69
CA PRO A 16 23.00 19.99 24.04
C PRO A 16 22.17 19.19 25.07
N GLU A 17 21.18 18.44 24.60
CA GLU A 17 20.46 17.52 25.47
C GLU A 17 21.41 16.49 26.09
N SER A 18 21.16 16.11 27.35
CA SER A 18 21.99 15.12 28.03
C SER A 18 21.73 13.73 27.48
N ALA A 19 22.80 13.06 27.03
CA ALA A 19 22.79 11.65 26.63
C ALA A 19 22.94 10.68 27.82
N ALA A 20 23.15 11.17 29.04
CA ALA A 20 23.59 10.35 30.17
C ALA A 20 22.65 9.18 30.51
N GLU A 21 21.33 9.39 30.45
CA GLU A 21 20.35 8.33 30.76
C GLU A 21 20.29 7.27 29.65
N ALA A 22 20.43 7.68 28.39
CA ALA A 22 20.48 6.75 27.26
C ALA A 22 21.76 5.90 27.27
N LEU A 23 22.90 6.53 27.53
CA LEU A 23 24.18 5.84 27.67
C LEU A 23 24.19 4.92 28.90
N ALA A 24 23.62 5.35 30.03
CA ALA A 24 23.47 4.49 31.20
C ALA A 24 22.58 3.27 30.90
N TRP A 25 21.49 3.43 30.17
CA TRP A 25 20.65 2.30 29.75
C TRP A 25 21.41 1.31 28.86
N LEU A 26 22.23 1.79 27.92
CA LEU A 26 23.09 0.91 27.10
C LEU A 26 24.04 0.10 27.98
N VAL A 27 24.73 0.77 28.91
CA VAL A 27 25.70 0.14 29.83
C VAL A 27 25.03 -0.85 30.78
N ASP A 28 23.85 -0.50 31.31
CA ASP A 28 23.06 -1.37 32.20
C ASP A 28 22.57 -2.63 31.46
N LYS A 29 22.41 -2.55 30.13
CA LYS A 29 22.13 -3.69 29.24
C LYS A 29 23.41 -4.40 28.74
N GLY A 30 24.59 -3.93 29.15
CA GLY A 30 25.89 -4.53 28.87
C GLY A 30 26.53 -4.10 27.55
N ASP A 31 26.04 -3.03 26.91
CA ASP A 31 26.48 -2.50 25.60
C ASP A 31 26.48 -3.54 24.46
N ARG A 32 25.83 -4.69 24.69
CA ARG A 32 25.75 -5.85 23.81
C ARG A 32 24.36 -6.46 23.94
N PHE A 33 23.62 -6.49 22.85
CA PHE A 33 22.24 -6.94 22.85
C PHE A 33 22.09 -8.31 22.20
N GLY A 34 21.47 -9.23 22.94
CA GLY A 34 20.79 -10.38 22.36
C GLY A 34 19.48 -9.98 21.68
N LEU A 35 18.78 -10.98 21.16
CA LEU A 35 17.48 -10.82 20.52
C LEU A 35 16.39 -10.80 21.60
N PHE A 36 15.23 -10.18 21.34
CA PHE A 36 14.10 -10.25 22.26
C PHE A 36 13.13 -11.34 21.79
N ILE A 37 13.17 -12.50 22.43
CA ILE A 37 12.37 -13.67 22.06
C ILE A 37 11.66 -14.19 23.30
N ASP A 38 10.37 -14.51 23.14
CA ASP A 38 9.55 -15.08 24.20
C ASP A 38 9.55 -14.25 25.50
N GLY A 39 9.50 -12.92 25.35
CA GLY A 39 9.44 -12.01 26.49
C GLY A 39 10.77 -11.78 27.23
N SER A 40 11.91 -12.25 26.72
CA SER A 40 13.22 -12.05 27.33
C SER A 40 14.32 -11.78 26.28
N PHE A 41 15.42 -11.15 26.72
CA PHE A 41 16.60 -10.99 25.88
C PHE A 41 17.43 -12.29 25.91
N THR A 42 17.85 -12.78 24.74
CA THR A 42 18.77 -13.91 24.63
C THR A 42 20.19 -13.50 25.04
N GLU A 43 21.09 -14.47 25.16
CA GLU A 43 22.52 -14.19 25.29
C GLU A 43 23.02 -13.41 24.05
N PRO A 44 23.83 -12.35 24.23
CA PRO A 44 24.40 -11.61 23.11
C PRO A 44 25.35 -12.47 22.27
N GLY A 45 25.09 -12.56 20.97
CA GLY A 45 25.97 -13.18 19.99
C GLY A 45 27.00 -12.21 19.40
N ASN A 46 27.57 -12.61 18.27
CA ASN A 46 28.33 -11.71 17.39
C ASN A 46 27.38 -11.03 16.41
N GLY A 47 27.74 -9.83 15.95
CA GLY A 47 26.93 -9.17 14.92
C GLY A 47 27.42 -7.77 14.58
N LEU A 48 26.50 -6.83 14.48
CA LEU A 48 26.69 -5.50 13.89
C LEU A 48 26.95 -4.46 14.97
N GLU A 49 27.76 -3.45 14.65
CA GLU A 49 27.91 -2.26 15.50
C GLU A 49 26.81 -1.26 15.15
N SER A 50 26.02 -0.84 16.14
CA SER A 50 25.23 0.39 16.05
C SER A 50 26.19 1.55 16.35
N MET A 51 26.25 2.52 15.44
CA MET A 51 27.16 3.65 15.50
C MET A 51 26.37 4.94 15.52
N ASN A 52 26.84 5.91 16.30
CA ASN A 52 26.32 7.26 16.24
C ASN A 52 26.83 7.94 14.95
N PRO A 53 25.98 8.28 13.97
CA PRO A 53 26.44 8.82 12.69
C PRO A 53 27.02 10.23 12.80
N ALA A 54 26.69 10.98 13.87
CA ALA A 54 27.20 12.32 14.11
C ALA A 54 28.66 12.32 14.60
N THR A 55 29.07 11.28 15.35
CA THR A 55 30.40 11.20 15.98
C THR A 55 31.28 10.06 15.45
N GLY A 56 30.67 9.02 14.87
CA GLY A 56 31.33 7.78 14.47
C GLY A 56 31.59 6.81 15.63
N GLU A 57 31.14 7.12 16.85
CA GLU A 57 31.34 6.26 18.02
C GLU A 57 30.38 5.07 18.00
N VAL A 58 30.86 3.90 18.43
CA VAL A 58 30.03 2.70 18.60
C VAL A 58 29.18 2.86 19.86
N LEU A 59 27.85 2.73 19.71
CA LEU A 59 26.88 2.79 20.79
C LEU A 59 26.65 1.43 21.45
N ALA A 60 26.52 0.36 20.64
CA ALA A 60 26.35 -1.00 21.12
C ALA A 60 26.67 -2.03 20.03
N THR A 61 26.93 -3.28 20.44
CA THR A 61 26.96 -4.43 19.53
C THR A 61 25.62 -5.17 19.52
N LEU A 62 25.10 -5.44 18.34
CA LEU A 62 23.80 -6.07 18.12
C LEU A 62 23.99 -7.48 17.55
N THR A 63 23.32 -8.48 18.13
CA THR A 63 23.35 -9.85 17.59
C THR A 63 22.72 -9.90 16.20
N VAL A 64 23.36 -10.56 15.24
CA VAL A 64 22.71 -10.89 13.96
C VAL A 64 21.97 -12.20 14.14
N ALA A 65 20.66 -12.18 13.95
CA ALA A 65 19.81 -13.35 14.10
C ALA A 65 20.19 -14.43 13.07
N THR A 66 20.29 -15.65 13.55
CA THR A 66 20.44 -16.85 12.72
C THR A 66 19.07 -17.36 12.27
N ALA A 67 19.05 -18.34 11.36
CA ALA A 67 17.81 -19.01 10.98
C ALA A 67 17.12 -19.65 12.20
N GLN A 68 17.90 -20.24 13.12
CA GLN A 68 17.38 -20.85 14.34
C GLN A 68 16.73 -19.82 15.27
N ASP A 69 17.27 -18.60 15.32
CA ASP A 69 16.69 -17.52 16.11
C ASP A 69 15.36 -17.03 15.52
N VAL A 70 15.29 -16.94 14.18
CA VAL A 70 14.03 -16.60 13.48
C VAL A 70 12.99 -17.69 13.72
N ASP A 71 13.37 -18.97 13.61
CA ASP A 71 12.48 -20.10 13.90
C ASP A 71 11.96 -20.04 15.35
N ALA A 72 12.84 -19.75 16.31
CA ALA A 72 12.49 -19.61 17.72
C ALA A 72 11.52 -18.42 17.97
N ALA A 73 11.79 -17.26 17.36
CA ALA A 73 10.93 -16.09 17.46
C ALA A 73 9.54 -16.35 16.88
N VAL A 74 9.45 -17.02 15.72
CA VAL A 74 8.18 -17.37 15.10
C VAL A 74 7.44 -18.44 15.91
N ALA A 75 8.15 -19.42 16.46
CA ALA A 75 7.55 -20.44 17.34
C ALA A 75 6.95 -19.81 18.60
N ALA A 76 7.66 -18.89 19.25
CA ALA A 76 7.15 -18.14 20.40
C ALA A 76 5.93 -17.28 20.04
N ALA A 77 5.98 -16.55 18.92
CA ALA A 77 4.84 -15.79 18.40
C ALA A 77 3.61 -16.67 18.15
N ARG A 78 3.81 -17.85 17.57
CA ARG A 78 2.75 -18.81 17.29
C ARG A 78 2.17 -19.39 18.58
N HIS A 79 3.01 -19.69 19.57
CA HIS A 79 2.58 -20.21 20.86
C HIS A 79 1.71 -19.21 21.63
N ALA A 80 2.09 -17.93 21.62
CA ALA A 80 1.37 -16.86 22.31
C ALA A 80 0.03 -16.47 21.67
N LEU A 81 -0.13 -16.72 20.37
CA LEU A 81 -1.27 -16.23 19.56
C LEU A 81 -2.65 -16.62 20.11
N PRO A 82 -2.96 -17.89 20.47
CA PRO A 82 -4.28 -18.25 20.97
C PRO A 82 -4.64 -17.53 22.28
N GLY A 83 -3.67 -17.42 23.20
CA GLY A 83 -3.86 -16.73 24.48
C GLY A 83 -4.07 -15.23 24.29
N TRP A 84 -3.29 -14.61 23.41
CA TRP A 84 -3.42 -13.19 23.08
C TRP A 84 -4.76 -12.84 22.41
N ALA A 85 -5.20 -13.66 21.45
CA ALA A 85 -6.51 -13.49 20.82
C ALA A 85 -7.66 -13.66 21.82
N ALA A 86 -7.55 -14.65 22.72
CA ALA A 86 -8.56 -14.97 23.74
C ALA A 86 -8.73 -13.90 24.83
N LEU A 87 -7.77 -12.98 25.01
CA LEU A 87 -7.94 -11.80 25.87
C LEU A 87 -9.12 -10.90 25.43
N GLY A 88 -9.58 -11.05 24.20
CA GLY A 88 -10.59 -10.20 23.59
C GLY A 88 -10.11 -8.77 23.40
N GLY A 89 -10.98 -7.92 22.83
CA GLY A 89 -10.64 -6.53 22.53
C GLY A 89 -10.21 -5.74 23.77
N HIS A 90 -10.94 -5.89 24.88
CA HIS A 90 -10.66 -5.19 26.13
C HIS A 90 -9.31 -5.58 26.76
N GLY A 91 -8.99 -6.88 26.81
CA GLY A 91 -7.74 -7.34 27.39
C GLY A 91 -6.53 -6.80 26.62
N ARG A 92 -6.58 -6.81 25.28
CA ARG A 92 -5.52 -6.25 24.43
C ARG A 92 -5.41 -4.73 24.53
N ALA A 93 -6.55 -4.03 24.59
CA ALA A 93 -6.60 -2.57 24.73
C ALA A 93 -5.84 -2.08 25.98
N ARG A 94 -5.92 -2.80 27.10
CA ARG A 94 -5.19 -2.45 28.33
C ARG A 94 -3.67 -2.50 28.15
N HIS A 95 -3.15 -3.50 27.45
CA HIS A 95 -1.71 -3.61 27.18
C HIS A 95 -1.24 -2.53 26.20
N LEU A 96 -1.99 -2.26 25.13
CA LEU A 96 -1.69 -1.17 24.19
C LEU A 96 -1.68 0.20 24.89
N TYR A 97 -2.64 0.46 25.77
CA TYR A 97 -2.66 1.65 26.60
C TYR A 97 -1.45 1.72 27.53
N ALA A 98 -1.07 0.61 28.17
CA ALA A 98 0.11 0.56 29.04
C ALA A 98 1.41 0.85 28.27
N LEU A 99 1.57 0.31 27.06
CA LEU A 99 2.69 0.62 26.17
C LEU A 99 2.73 2.13 25.82
N ALA A 100 1.59 2.72 25.46
CA ALA A 100 1.51 4.16 25.20
C ALA A 100 1.95 5.00 26.42
N ARG A 101 1.53 4.57 27.63
CA ARG A 101 1.94 5.23 28.89
C ARG A 101 3.43 5.08 29.18
N LEU A 102 4.04 3.95 28.86
CA LEU A 102 5.47 3.73 29.05
C LEU A 102 6.31 4.51 28.03
N LEU A 103 5.88 4.55 26.76
CA LEU A 103 6.46 5.44 25.75
C LEU A 103 6.40 6.91 26.21
N GLN A 104 5.29 7.33 26.81
CA GLN A 104 5.15 8.69 27.35
C GLN A 104 6.04 8.93 28.58
N LYS A 105 6.10 7.97 29.50
CA LYS A 105 6.95 8.04 30.71
C LYS A 105 8.42 8.15 30.35
N HIS A 106 8.86 7.38 29.35
CA HIS A 106 10.26 7.31 28.90
C HIS A 106 10.52 8.15 27.64
N ALA A 107 9.65 9.12 27.32
CA ALA A 107 9.69 9.84 26.05
C ALA A 107 11.03 10.53 25.77
N ARG A 108 11.66 11.12 26.80
CA ARG A 108 12.97 11.76 26.67
C ARG A 108 14.07 10.74 26.37
N LEU A 109 14.06 9.60 27.05
CA LEU A 109 15.02 8.52 26.82
C LEU A 109 14.90 8.00 25.38
N PHE A 110 13.68 7.72 24.92
CA PHE A 110 13.46 7.32 23.52
C PHE A 110 13.92 8.38 22.52
N ALA A 111 13.60 9.66 22.74
CA ALA A 111 13.99 10.73 21.80
C ALA A 111 15.51 10.88 21.69
N VAL A 112 16.21 10.81 22.83
CA VAL A 112 17.67 10.87 22.87
C VAL A 112 18.29 9.64 22.20
N LEU A 113 17.80 8.44 22.51
CA LEU A 113 18.32 7.21 21.91
C LEU A 113 18.06 7.15 20.39
N GLU A 114 16.89 7.61 19.93
CA GLU A 114 16.57 7.74 18.50
C GLU A 114 17.56 8.70 17.81
N THR A 115 17.85 9.84 18.45
CA THR A 115 18.81 10.83 17.92
C THR A 115 20.23 10.27 17.83
N LEU A 116 20.69 9.56 18.88
CA LEU A 116 22.02 8.96 18.90
C LEU A 116 22.18 7.88 17.83
N ASP A 117 21.17 7.03 17.65
CA ASP A 117 21.22 5.87 16.75
C ASP A 117 20.96 6.24 15.28
N ASN A 118 20.09 7.23 15.00
CA ASN A 118 19.71 7.62 13.65
C ASN A 118 20.40 8.90 13.13
N GLY A 119 20.74 9.85 13.99
CA GLY A 119 21.35 11.12 13.59
C GLY A 119 20.39 12.30 13.40
N LYS A 120 19.07 12.08 13.48
CA LYS A 120 18.06 13.15 13.40
C LYS A 120 18.14 14.16 14.54
N PRO A 121 17.76 15.43 14.33
CA PRO A 121 17.69 16.43 15.40
C PRO A 121 16.81 15.99 16.56
N ILE A 122 17.30 16.18 17.79
CA ILE A 122 16.57 15.83 19.01
C ILE A 122 15.21 16.52 19.13
N ARG A 123 15.07 17.70 18.52
CA ARG A 123 13.80 18.43 18.45
C ARG A 123 12.76 17.64 17.66
N GLU A 124 13.14 17.06 16.53
CA GLU A 124 12.26 16.24 15.71
C GLU A 124 11.84 14.98 16.45
N ALA A 125 12.80 14.23 17.00
CA ALA A 125 12.50 13.02 17.74
C ALA A 125 11.50 13.31 18.89
N ARG A 126 11.75 14.36 19.67
CA ARG A 126 10.92 14.73 20.83
C ARG A 126 9.55 15.27 20.46
N ASP A 127 9.46 16.08 19.40
CA ASP A 127 8.25 16.85 19.11
C ASP A 127 7.38 16.17 18.03
N VAL A 128 7.89 15.16 17.31
CA VAL A 128 7.19 14.44 16.23
C VAL A 128 7.20 12.92 16.43
N ASP A 129 8.37 12.26 16.33
CA ASP A 129 8.47 10.79 16.30
C ASP A 129 7.87 10.14 17.54
N ILE A 130 8.33 10.57 18.72
CA ILE A 130 7.94 9.96 19.99
C ILE A 130 6.47 10.25 20.33
N PRO A 131 5.95 11.49 20.20
CA PRO A 131 4.53 11.77 20.38
C PRO A 131 3.63 11.01 19.40
N LEU A 132 4.00 10.88 18.13
CA LEU A 132 3.23 10.11 17.17
C LEU A 132 3.25 8.61 17.52
N ALA A 133 4.40 8.04 17.91
CA ALA A 133 4.46 6.66 18.38
C ALA A 133 3.52 6.41 19.57
N GLN A 134 3.49 7.31 20.56
CA GLN A 134 2.54 7.27 21.67
C GLN A 134 1.09 7.32 21.17
N ARG A 135 0.78 8.26 20.27
CA ARG A 135 -0.55 8.45 19.68
C ARG A 135 -1.02 7.18 18.95
N HIS A 136 -0.14 6.48 18.23
CA HIS A 136 -0.48 5.22 17.56
C HIS A 136 -0.91 4.14 18.54
N PHE A 137 -0.17 3.91 19.63
CA PHE A 137 -0.58 2.92 20.64
C PHE A 137 -1.86 3.33 21.38
N TYR A 138 -2.03 4.62 21.73
CA TYR A 138 -3.27 5.11 22.34
C TYR A 138 -4.49 4.91 21.44
N HIS A 139 -4.38 5.30 20.17
CA HIS A 139 -5.48 5.20 19.21
C HIS A 139 -5.87 3.74 18.97
N HIS A 140 -4.89 2.87 18.72
CA HIS A 140 -5.14 1.46 18.43
C HIS A 140 -5.62 0.67 19.65
N ALA A 141 -5.36 1.13 20.87
CA ALA A 141 -6.02 0.58 22.06
C ALA A 141 -7.55 0.71 21.98
N GLY A 142 -8.04 1.86 21.50
CA GLY A 142 -9.47 2.08 21.24
C GLY A 142 -10.00 1.18 20.13
N LEU A 143 -9.25 1.03 19.04
CA LEU A 143 -9.63 0.13 17.94
C LEU A 143 -9.71 -1.33 18.39
N ALA A 144 -8.78 -1.79 19.22
CA ALA A 144 -8.84 -3.13 19.82
C ALA A 144 -10.12 -3.34 20.64
N GLN A 145 -10.50 -2.34 21.44
CA GLN A 145 -11.71 -2.35 22.26
C GLN A 145 -13.00 -2.46 21.43
N LEU A 146 -13.04 -1.82 20.24
CA LEU A 146 -14.22 -1.70 19.38
C LEU A 146 -14.29 -2.76 18.27
N MET A 147 -13.22 -3.49 17.99
CA MET A 147 -13.14 -4.43 16.87
C MET A 147 -14.30 -5.43 16.83
N ALA A 148 -14.73 -5.98 17.97
CA ALA A 148 -15.79 -6.98 18.01
C ALA A 148 -17.18 -6.42 17.65
N SER A 149 -17.45 -5.13 17.91
CA SER A 149 -18.71 -4.48 17.53
C SER A 149 -18.68 -3.95 16.11
N ASP A 150 -17.54 -3.40 15.69
CA ASP A 150 -17.43 -2.62 14.46
C ASP A 150 -16.89 -3.44 13.27
N MET A 151 -16.27 -4.59 13.56
CA MET A 151 -15.76 -5.58 12.59
C MET A 151 -16.08 -7.03 13.03
N PRO A 152 -17.37 -7.37 13.30
CA PRO A 152 -17.75 -8.66 13.90
C PRO A 152 -17.45 -9.89 13.01
N ASP A 153 -17.27 -9.67 11.71
CA ASP A 153 -16.98 -10.70 10.71
C ASP A 153 -15.47 -10.99 10.54
N ARG A 154 -14.62 -10.37 11.38
CA ARG A 154 -13.16 -10.38 11.22
C ARG A 154 -12.44 -11.04 12.39
N ALA A 155 -11.34 -11.74 12.09
CA ALA A 155 -10.41 -12.37 13.02
C ALA A 155 -8.97 -11.91 12.75
N PRO A 156 -8.04 -12.07 13.71
CA PRO A 156 -6.61 -11.90 13.45
C PRO A 156 -6.14 -12.78 12.28
N ILE A 157 -5.16 -12.29 11.53
CA ILE A 157 -4.48 -13.07 10.49
C ILE A 157 -3.60 -14.15 11.13
N GLY A 158 -2.89 -13.82 12.21
CA GLY A 158 -2.05 -14.74 12.98
C GLY A 158 -0.69 -14.14 13.36
N VAL A 159 0.41 -14.75 12.93
CA VAL A 159 1.78 -14.24 13.18
C VAL A 159 2.18 -13.27 12.07
N CYS A 160 2.55 -12.05 12.44
CA CYS A 160 2.99 -11.01 11.51
C CYS A 160 4.52 -10.84 11.54
N GLY A 161 5.18 -11.10 10.42
CA GLY A 161 6.56 -10.69 10.17
C GLY A 161 6.62 -9.23 9.71
N GLN A 162 7.36 -8.40 10.43
CA GLN A 162 7.39 -6.95 10.21
C GLN A 162 8.83 -6.49 9.99
N ILE A 163 9.08 -5.78 8.88
CA ILE A 163 10.42 -5.32 8.51
C ILE A 163 10.31 -3.82 8.23
N ILE A 164 11.05 -3.02 8.98
CA ILE A 164 10.93 -1.55 8.98
C ILE A 164 12.24 -0.86 8.57
N PRO A 165 12.18 0.36 8.00
CA PRO A 165 13.34 1.12 7.56
C PRO A 165 13.97 1.87 8.74
N TRP A 166 15.04 2.60 8.44
CA TRP A 166 15.90 3.27 9.41
C TRP A 166 15.55 4.72 9.70
N ASN A 167 14.67 5.34 8.93
CA ASN A 167 14.49 6.79 8.96
C ASN A 167 13.60 7.31 10.09
N PHE A 168 12.59 6.54 10.51
CA PHE A 168 11.77 6.81 11.69
C PHE A 168 11.64 5.53 12.53
N PRO A 169 12.72 5.03 13.16
CA PRO A 169 12.78 3.67 13.71
C PRO A 169 11.61 3.34 14.66
N LEU A 170 11.38 4.15 15.69
CA LEU A 170 10.33 3.88 16.67
C LEU A 170 8.93 4.16 16.11
N LEU A 171 8.77 5.20 15.31
CA LEU A 171 7.47 5.53 14.72
C LEU A 171 7.03 4.44 13.73
N MET A 172 7.95 3.93 12.90
CA MET A 172 7.68 2.81 12.00
C MET A 172 7.36 1.52 12.76
N LEU A 173 8.06 1.26 13.87
CA LEU A 173 7.68 0.19 14.79
C LEU A 173 6.24 0.38 15.27
N ALA A 174 5.86 1.58 15.74
CA ALA A 174 4.51 1.86 16.21
C ALA A 174 3.45 1.68 15.12
N TRP A 175 3.72 2.11 13.88
CA TRP A 175 2.83 1.92 12.72
C TRP A 175 2.54 0.45 12.41
N LYS A 176 3.50 -0.44 12.69
CA LYS A 176 3.37 -1.87 12.40
C LYS A 176 2.83 -2.66 13.61
N VAL A 177 3.41 -2.46 14.79
CA VAL A 177 3.11 -3.26 15.98
C VAL A 177 1.73 -2.92 16.56
N ALA A 178 1.37 -1.63 16.64
CA ALA A 178 0.13 -1.21 17.27
C ALA A 178 -1.13 -1.81 16.60
N PRO A 179 -1.33 -1.72 15.26
CA PRO A 179 -2.49 -2.34 14.61
C PRO A 179 -2.45 -3.87 14.65
N ALA A 180 -1.26 -4.49 14.52
CA ALA A 180 -1.13 -5.95 14.60
C ALA A 180 -1.63 -6.48 15.94
N LEU A 181 -1.14 -5.91 17.04
CA LEU A 181 -1.55 -6.27 18.40
C LEU A 181 -3.02 -5.95 18.65
N ALA A 182 -3.54 -4.82 18.15
CA ALA A 182 -4.95 -4.45 18.31
C ALA A 182 -5.90 -5.46 17.65
N ALA A 183 -5.57 -5.89 16.44
CA ALA A 183 -6.31 -6.91 15.70
C ALA A 183 -6.22 -8.33 16.31
N GLY A 184 -5.34 -8.54 17.29
CA GLY A 184 -5.16 -9.82 17.98
C GLY A 184 -4.07 -10.71 17.39
N ASN A 185 -3.16 -10.14 16.59
CA ASN A 185 -1.99 -10.84 16.05
C ASN A 185 -0.82 -10.80 17.03
N THR A 186 0.16 -11.68 16.82
CA THR A 186 1.49 -11.61 17.45
C THR A 186 2.52 -11.20 16.40
N VAL A 187 3.66 -10.67 16.84
CA VAL A 187 4.64 -10.05 15.92
C VAL A 187 6.05 -10.62 16.09
N VAL A 188 6.74 -10.76 14.96
CA VAL A 188 8.19 -10.87 14.86
C VAL A 188 8.66 -9.68 14.03
N LEU A 189 9.38 -8.75 14.65
CA LEU A 189 9.80 -7.50 14.01
C LEU A 189 11.32 -7.45 13.85
N LYS A 190 11.78 -6.99 12.69
CA LYS A 190 13.19 -6.66 12.42
C LYS A 190 13.35 -5.16 12.18
N PRO A 191 13.97 -4.41 13.11
CA PRO A 191 14.37 -3.02 12.85
C PRO A 191 15.49 -2.96 11.82
N ALA A 192 15.71 -1.81 11.19
CA ALA A 192 16.81 -1.64 10.25
C ALA A 192 18.18 -1.81 10.93
N GLU A 193 19.17 -2.30 10.17
CA GLU A 193 20.50 -2.65 10.69
C GLU A 193 21.28 -1.47 11.28
N TRP A 194 21.01 -0.24 10.80
CA TRP A 194 21.67 0.98 11.28
C TRP A 194 20.99 1.60 12.50
N THR A 195 19.74 1.23 12.82
CA THR A 195 18.91 1.97 13.80
C THR A 195 18.00 1.04 14.61
N SER A 196 18.59 0.20 15.46
CA SER A 196 17.88 -0.86 16.18
C SER A 196 17.64 -0.54 17.66
N LEU A 197 18.29 0.47 18.23
CA LEU A 197 18.35 0.65 19.68
C LEU A 197 16.99 1.00 20.30
N THR A 198 16.18 1.84 19.66
CA THR A 198 14.85 2.17 20.18
C THR A 198 13.84 1.03 20.05
N ALA A 199 14.03 0.12 19.07
CA ALA A 199 13.26 -1.12 19.02
C ALA A 199 13.62 -2.05 20.20
N LEU A 200 14.90 -2.13 20.57
CA LEU A 200 15.35 -2.90 21.73
C LEU A 200 14.89 -2.27 23.06
N LEU A 201 14.89 -0.94 23.15
CA LEU A 201 14.26 -0.24 24.28
C LEU A 201 12.73 -0.46 24.32
N PHE A 202 12.07 -0.58 23.16
CA PHE A 202 10.66 -0.95 23.09
C PHE A 202 10.41 -2.38 23.65
N ALA A 203 11.29 -3.33 23.35
CA ALA A 203 11.25 -4.68 23.93
C ALA A 203 11.37 -4.65 25.48
N ASP A 204 12.25 -3.81 26.02
CA ASP A 204 12.41 -3.64 27.46
C ASP A 204 11.13 -3.11 28.13
N ILE A 205 10.44 -2.14 27.52
CA ILE A 205 9.15 -1.66 28.05
C ILE A 205 7.99 -2.66 27.82
N CYS A 206 8.09 -3.60 26.87
CA CYS A 206 7.11 -4.67 26.72
C CYS A 206 7.06 -5.56 27.97
N GLN A 207 8.23 -5.84 28.58
CA GLN A 207 8.31 -6.55 29.85
C GLN A 207 7.64 -5.75 30.97
N GLN A 208 7.91 -4.45 31.06
CA GLN A 208 7.32 -3.55 32.06
C GLN A 208 5.79 -3.39 31.90
N ALA A 209 5.29 -3.44 30.66
CA ALA A 209 3.87 -3.42 30.34
C ALA A 209 3.15 -4.74 30.66
N GLY A 210 3.89 -5.77 31.07
CA GLY A 210 3.37 -7.11 31.34
C GLY A 210 2.78 -7.77 30.09
N LEU A 211 3.34 -7.51 28.90
CA LEU A 211 2.91 -8.23 27.70
C LEU A 211 3.16 -9.73 27.90
N PRO A 212 2.22 -10.61 27.50
CA PRO A 212 2.46 -12.04 27.55
C PRO A 212 3.71 -12.42 26.73
N PRO A 213 4.55 -13.35 27.21
CA PRO A 213 5.69 -13.88 26.48
C PRO A 213 5.32 -14.29 25.05
N GLY A 214 6.17 -13.95 24.09
CA GLY A 214 6.00 -14.29 22.67
C GLY A 214 5.05 -13.37 21.90
N VAL A 215 4.27 -12.48 22.52
CA VAL A 215 3.36 -11.58 21.78
C VAL A 215 4.13 -10.60 20.89
N VAL A 216 5.26 -10.10 21.38
CA VAL A 216 6.22 -9.29 20.63
C VAL A 216 7.57 -9.99 20.68
N ASN A 217 8.19 -10.18 19.52
CA ASN A 217 9.55 -10.67 19.37
C ASN A 217 10.31 -9.72 18.45
N ILE A 218 11.55 -9.37 18.79
CA ILE A 218 12.40 -8.46 18.03
C ILE A 218 13.71 -9.16 17.72
N VAL A 219 14.01 -9.28 16.43
CA VAL A 219 15.25 -9.87 15.92
C VAL A 219 16.04 -8.83 15.13
N THR A 220 17.35 -8.78 15.32
CA THR A 220 18.25 -7.83 14.66
C THR A 220 19.10 -8.52 13.60
N GLY A 221 19.58 -7.76 12.61
CA GLY A 221 20.40 -8.28 11.51
C GLY A 221 20.20 -7.51 10.22
N GLY A 222 20.88 -7.89 9.15
CA GLY A 222 20.82 -7.22 7.85
C GLY A 222 19.62 -7.63 7.00
N ALA A 223 19.79 -7.54 5.68
CA ALA A 223 18.77 -7.93 4.70
C ALA A 223 18.50 -9.45 4.73
N GLU A 224 19.51 -10.25 5.04
CA GLU A 224 19.44 -11.71 5.13
C GLU A 224 18.42 -12.18 6.17
N VAL A 225 18.34 -11.53 7.34
CA VAL A 225 17.32 -11.83 8.37
C VAL A 225 15.93 -11.46 7.87
N GLY A 226 15.80 -10.35 7.15
CA GLY A 226 14.55 -9.97 6.50
C GLY A 226 14.08 -10.99 5.47
N GLU A 227 15.00 -11.56 4.67
CA GLU A 227 14.68 -12.63 3.71
C GLU A 227 14.28 -13.93 4.42
N MET A 228 14.98 -14.32 5.50
CA MET A 228 14.61 -15.46 6.35
C MET A 228 13.17 -15.33 6.85
N MET A 229 12.82 -14.17 7.43
CA MET A 229 11.46 -13.90 7.90
C MET A 229 10.42 -13.93 6.77
N THR A 230 10.76 -13.35 5.62
CA THR A 230 9.84 -13.29 4.46
C THR A 230 9.50 -14.69 3.94
N ALA A 231 10.50 -15.57 3.86
CA ALA A 231 10.35 -16.94 3.39
C ALA A 231 9.79 -17.89 4.46
N HIS A 232 9.76 -17.50 5.73
CA HIS A 232 9.43 -18.40 6.83
C HIS A 232 7.96 -18.91 6.75
N PRO A 233 7.72 -20.23 6.74
CA PRO A 233 6.38 -20.79 6.54
C PRO A 233 5.44 -20.49 7.72
N GLY A 234 5.97 -20.32 8.93
CA GLY A 234 5.20 -20.01 10.14
C GLY A 234 4.74 -18.56 10.28
N ILE A 235 5.00 -17.68 9.31
CA ILE A 235 4.48 -16.29 9.29
C ILE A 235 3.27 -16.22 8.35
N ASP A 236 2.18 -15.59 8.80
CA ASP A 236 0.91 -15.48 8.06
C ASP A 236 0.78 -14.14 7.32
N LYS A 237 1.47 -13.10 7.78
CA LYS A 237 1.50 -11.77 7.16
C LYS A 237 2.91 -11.21 7.10
N ILE A 238 3.28 -10.63 5.97
CA ILE A 238 4.44 -9.74 5.87
C ILE A 238 3.96 -8.30 5.75
N ALA A 239 4.49 -7.42 6.61
CA ALA A 239 4.32 -5.98 6.50
C ALA A 239 5.71 -5.34 6.38
N PHE A 240 5.97 -4.73 5.23
CA PHE A 240 7.27 -4.15 4.90
C PHE A 240 7.16 -2.68 4.59
N THR A 241 8.11 -1.90 5.11
CA THR A 241 8.35 -0.53 4.67
C THR A 241 9.81 -0.38 4.23
N GLY A 242 10.05 0.17 3.04
CA GLY A 242 11.41 0.34 2.52
C GLY A 242 11.47 0.53 1.01
N SER A 243 12.54 0.08 0.37
CA SER A 243 12.74 0.34 -1.07
C SER A 243 11.78 -0.45 -1.96
N THR A 244 11.39 0.13 -3.10
CA THR A 244 10.58 -0.56 -4.11
C THR A 244 11.23 -1.83 -4.62
N ALA A 245 12.56 -1.84 -4.80
CA ALA A 245 13.29 -3.03 -5.26
C ALA A 245 13.16 -4.19 -4.27
N THR A 246 13.31 -3.91 -2.97
CA THR A 246 13.08 -4.91 -1.91
C THR A 246 11.61 -5.34 -1.86
N GLY A 247 10.66 -4.41 -2.04
CA GLY A 247 9.23 -4.72 -2.11
C GLY A 247 8.89 -5.71 -3.24
N ARG A 248 9.50 -5.55 -4.44
CA ARG A 248 9.36 -6.52 -5.54
C ARG A 248 9.87 -7.89 -5.14
N ARG A 249 11.07 -7.96 -4.56
CA ARG A 249 11.67 -9.21 -4.09
C ARG A 249 10.79 -9.90 -3.04
N ILE A 250 10.23 -9.15 -2.09
CA ILE A 250 9.30 -9.69 -1.08
C ILE A 250 8.05 -10.26 -1.74
N ARG A 251 7.47 -9.56 -2.73
CA ARG A 251 6.30 -10.08 -3.48
C ARG A 251 6.63 -11.39 -4.19
N GLU A 252 7.79 -11.51 -4.82
CA GLU A 252 8.26 -12.75 -5.46
C GLU A 252 8.42 -13.89 -4.45
N VAL A 253 9.09 -13.65 -3.32
CA VAL A 253 9.36 -14.68 -2.30
C VAL A 253 8.07 -15.16 -1.63
N THR A 254 7.09 -14.28 -1.44
CA THR A 254 5.82 -14.62 -0.79
C THR A 254 4.78 -15.20 -1.74
N ALA A 255 5.02 -15.19 -3.05
CA ALA A 255 4.06 -15.61 -4.06
C ALA A 255 3.59 -17.07 -3.85
N GLY A 256 2.27 -17.28 -3.82
CA GLY A 256 1.65 -18.60 -3.67
C GLY A 256 1.72 -19.17 -2.24
N SER A 257 2.31 -18.46 -1.29
CA SER A 257 2.40 -18.91 0.11
C SER A 257 1.09 -18.72 0.89
N GLY A 258 0.11 -18.00 0.33
CA GLY A 258 -1.12 -17.60 1.02
C GLY A 258 -0.94 -16.51 2.08
N LYS A 259 0.27 -15.95 2.23
CA LYS A 259 0.55 -14.85 3.17
C LYS A 259 -0.19 -13.58 2.76
N ALA A 260 -0.73 -12.88 3.76
CA ALA A 260 -1.13 -11.49 3.57
C ALA A 260 0.13 -10.61 3.38
N LEU A 261 0.05 -9.59 2.54
CA LEU A 261 1.18 -8.72 2.23
C LEU A 261 0.74 -7.26 2.20
N THR A 262 1.48 -6.41 2.90
CA THR A 262 1.39 -4.95 2.77
C THR A 262 2.77 -4.36 2.55
N LEU A 263 2.86 -3.47 1.57
CA LEU A 263 4.11 -2.86 1.11
C LEU A 263 3.96 -1.34 1.11
N GLU A 264 4.73 -0.66 1.93
CA GLU A 264 4.88 0.79 1.90
C GLU A 264 6.26 1.14 1.33
N LEU A 265 6.30 1.61 0.10
CA LEU A 265 7.54 1.69 -0.69
C LEU A 265 7.95 3.14 -0.96
N GLY A 266 8.93 3.32 -1.85
CA GLY A 266 9.48 4.64 -2.18
C GLY A 266 8.43 5.62 -2.74
N GLY A 267 8.77 6.89 -2.68
CA GLY A 267 7.95 7.98 -3.20
C GLY A 267 8.80 9.14 -3.71
N LYS A 268 8.32 9.77 -4.79
CA LYS A 268 8.84 11.08 -5.26
C LYS A 268 7.72 12.11 -5.21
N SER A 269 7.24 12.36 -3.99
CA SER A 269 6.04 13.18 -3.75
C SER A 269 6.17 14.55 -4.40
N ALA A 270 5.12 14.96 -5.11
CA ALA A 270 5.05 16.27 -5.72
C ALA A 270 4.69 17.33 -4.68
N TYR A 271 5.33 18.50 -4.78
CA TYR A 271 5.00 19.68 -4.01
C TYR A 271 4.61 20.80 -4.99
N LEU A 272 3.30 20.99 -5.17
CA LEU A 272 2.73 21.86 -6.21
C LEU A 272 2.45 23.24 -5.64
N VAL A 273 3.00 24.29 -6.26
CA VAL A 273 2.81 25.68 -5.84
C VAL A 273 2.22 26.50 -6.97
N PHE A 274 1.01 26.99 -6.76
CA PHE A 274 0.29 27.84 -7.71
C PHE A 274 0.55 29.33 -7.46
N ASP A 275 0.26 30.14 -8.47
CA ASP A 275 0.49 31.59 -8.50
C ASP A 275 -0.18 32.41 -7.39
N ASP A 276 -1.26 31.89 -6.81
CA ASP A 276 -1.99 32.51 -5.70
C ASP A 276 -1.59 31.98 -4.33
N ALA A 277 -0.64 31.04 -4.23
CA ALA A 277 -0.22 30.48 -2.97
C ALA A 277 0.41 31.56 -2.07
N ASP A 278 0.18 31.45 -0.76
CA ASP A 278 1.00 32.18 0.21
C ASP A 278 2.45 31.66 0.15
N LEU A 279 3.32 32.41 -0.49
CA LEU A 279 4.71 32.02 -0.71
C LEU A 279 5.51 31.89 0.60
N ASP A 280 5.17 32.65 1.63
CA ASP A 280 5.90 32.58 2.91
C ASP A 280 5.52 31.31 3.66
N SER A 281 4.22 31.01 3.76
CA SER A 281 3.75 29.73 4.33
C SER A 281 4.22 28.53 3.50
N THR A 282 4.24 28.65 2.17
CA THR A 282 4.78 27.62 1.26
C THR A 282 6.25 27.34 1.57
N VAL A 283 7.06 28.36 1.79
CA VAL A 283 8.49 28.17 2.08
C VAL A 283 8.71 27.46 3.41
N GLU A 284 7.96 27.80 4.46
CA GLU A 284 8.06 27.08 5.75
C GLU A 284 7.49 25.65 5.64
N GLY A 285 6.37 25.46 4.94
CA GLY A 285 5.84 24.12 4.68
C GLY A 285 6.79 23.24 3.87
N LEU A 286 7.64 23.84 3.02
CA LEU A 286 8.69 23.13 2.30
C LEU A 286 9.82 22.70 3.24
N VAL A 287 10.16 23.53 4.25
CA VAL A 287 11.08 23.12 5.33
C VAL A 287 10.60 21.86 6.02
N ASP A 288 9.33 21.83 6.39
CA ASP A 288 8.70 20.66 6.99
C ASP A 288 8.61 19.48 6.02
N ALA A 289 8.64 19.72 4.71
CA ALA A 289 8.48 18.69 3.68
C ALA A 289 9.78 18.03 3.21
N ILE A 290 10.92 18.75 3.15
CA ILE A 290 12.18 18.23 2.59
C ILE A 290 13.38 18.31 3.53
N TRP A 291 13.38 19.24 4.48
CA TRP A 291 14.48 19.39 5.43
C TRP A 291 14.18 18.73 6.79
N PHE A 292 12.91 18.45 7.07
CA PHE A 292 12.48 17.45 8.06
C PHE A 292 13.20 16.11 7.82
N ASN A 293 13.76 15.54 8.90
CA ASN A 293 14.57 14.34 8.92
C ASN A 293 15.66 14.30 7.83
N GLN A 294 16.30 15.45 7.55
CA GLN A 294 17.33 15.58 6.52
C GLN A 294 16.84 15.08 5.14
N GLY A 295 15.54 15.14 4.86
CA GLY A 295 14.94 14.64 3.62
C GLY A 295 14.89 13.11 3.48
N GLU A 296 15.24 12.37 4.54
CA GLU A 296 15.14 10.92 4.66
C GLU A 296 13.68 10.52 5.01
N VAL A 297 12.74 10.98 4.19
CA VAL A 297 11.30 10.81 4.41
C VAL A 297 10.67 10.25 3.14
N CYS A 298 9.94 9.14 3.26
CA CYS A 298 9.31 8.48 2.11
C CYS A 298 8.35 9.40 1.34
N CYS A 299 7.69 10.31 2.05
CA CYS A 299 6.75 11.27 1.48
C CYS A 299 7.32 12.68 1.27
N ALA A 300 8.65 12.87 1.36
CA ALA A 300 9.28 14.18 1.27
C ALA A 300 8.81 14.98 0.05
N GLY A 301 8.58 16.29 0.22
CA GLY A 301 8.26 17.26 -0.84
C GLY A 301 9.43 17.53 -1.80
N SER A 302 10.23 16.51 -2.07
CA SER A 302 11.51 16.55 -2.77
C SER A 302 11.40 16.95 -4.24
N ARG A 303 10.19 17.03 -4.81
CA ARG A 303 9.92 17.45 -6.19
C ARG A 303 9.00 18.67 -6.20
N LEU A 304 9.60 19.86 -6.20
CA LEU A 304 8.91 21.14 -6.28
C LEU A 304 8.46 21.42 -7.71
N LEU A 305 7.15 21.51 -7.91
CA LEU A 305 6.53 21.96 -9.15
C LEU A 305 5.92 23.34 -8.89
N VAL A 306 6.43 24.37 -9.55
CA VAL A 306 6.02 25.77 -9.29
C VAL A 306 5.49 26.44 -10.55
N GLN A 307 4.42 27.23 -10.43
CA GLN A 307 3.88 27.96 -11.56
C GLN A 307 4.85 29.05 -12.05
N GLU A 308 5.04 29.16 -13.37
CA GLU A 308 6.13 29.96 -13.97
C GLU A 308 6.14 31.43 -13.53
N SER A 309 4.97 32.02 -13.26
CA SER A 309 4.81 33.43 -12.88
C SER A 309 5.38 33.79 -11.51
N ILE A 310 5.62 32.79 -10.64
CA ILE A 310 6.12 32.99 -9.27
C ILE A 310 7.45 32.26 -8.98
N ALA A 311 7.97 31.49 -9.94
CA ALA A 311 9.12 30.60 -9.75
C ALA A 311 10.35 31.32 -9.17
N ASP A 312 10.81 32.39 -9.82
CA ASP A 312 12.00 33.13 -9.38
C ASP A 312 11.85 33.69 -7.96
N ARG A 313 10.68 34.27 -7.66
CA ARG A 313 10.36 34.84 -6.34
C ARG A 313 10.35 33.76 -5.26
N LEU A 314 9.80 32.59 -5.57
CA LEU A 314 9.77 31.46 -4.65
C LEU A 314 11.17 30.89 -4.42
N HIS A 315 11.93 30.63 -5.49
CA HIS A 315 13.31 30.13 -5.39
C HIS A 315 14.20 31.06 -4.58
N ASP A 316 14.07 32.38 -4.74
CA ASP A 316 14.79 33.37 -3.92
C ASP A 316 14.43 33.29 -2.44
N LYS A 317 13.14 33.13 -2.10
CA LYS A 317 12.70 32.95 -0.71
C LYS A 317 13.22 31.63 -0.14
N ILE A 318 13.17 30.55 -0.91
CA ILE A 318 13.70 29.23 -0.52
C ILE A 318 15.19 29.34 -0.21
N ARG A 319 16.01 29.91 -1.10
CA ARG A 319 17.46 30.08 -0.88
C ARG A 319 17.76 30.84 0.42
N LYS A 320 17.09 31.98 0.63
CA LYS A 320 17.22 32.79 1.86
C LYS A 320 16.79 32.03 3.11
N ARG A 321 15.80 31.15 3.00
CA ARG A 321 15.34 30.33 4.12
C ARG A 321 16.30 29.19 4.43
N MET A 322 16.86 28.56 3.40
CA MET A 322 17.88 27.51 3.52
C MET A 322 19.13 28.01 4.23
N GLU A 323 19.57 29.24 3.95
CA GLU A 323 20.73 29.88 4.62
C GLU A 323 20.56 30.04 6.14
N LYS A 324 19.32 29.95 6.65
CA LYS A 324 19.01 30.04 8.08
C LYS A 324 18.95 28.67 8.77
N LEU A 325 18.97 27.57 8.02
CA LEU A 325 18.95 26.22 8.57
C LEU A 325 20.29 25.93 9.25
N ARG A 326 20.24 25.47 10.50
CA ARG A 326 21.42 25.08 11.27
C ARG A 326 21.74 23.61 11.03
N VAL A 327 22.84 23.36 10.33
CA VAL A 327 23.43 22.02 10.20
C VAL A 327 24.43 21.83 11.32
N GLY A 328 24.30 20.78 12.13
CA GLY A 328 25.15 20.63 13.31
C GLY A 328 24.83 19.41 14.17
N ASP A 329 25.38 19.43 15.38
CA ASP A 329 25.18 18.38 16.39
C ASP A 329 23.67 18.13 16.59
N PRO A 330 23.17 16.91 16.30
CA PRO A 330 21.75 16.64 16.41
C PRO A 330 21.23 16.67 17.86
N MET A 331 22.11 16.61 18.87
CA MET A 331 21.75 16.77 20.27
C MET A 331 21.53 18.23 20.68
N ASP A 332 21.93 19.22 19.87
CA ASP A 332 21.54 20.62 20.07
C ASP A 332 20.10 20.82 19.59
N LYS A 333 19.22 21.28 20.49
CA LYS A 333 17.81 21.59 20.18
C LYS A 333 17.63 22.63 19.09
N ASN A 334 18.66 23.44 18.84
CA ASN A 334 18.64 24.45 17.81
C ASN A 334 19.03 23.93 16.42
N THR A 335 19.56 22.71 16.33
CA THR A 335 19.89 22.08 15.03
C THR A 335 18.61 21.81 14.25
N ASP A 336 18.64 22.12 12.96
CA ASP A 336 17.55 21.85 12.01
C ASP A 336 17.87 20.63 11.14
N ILE A 337 19.14 20.43 10.82
CA ILE A 337 19.64 19.36 9.95
C ILE A 337 20.71 18.59 10.71
N GLY A 338 20.38 17.35 11.10
CA GLY A 338 21.27 16.43 11.78
C GLY A 338 22.25 15.73 10.84
N ALA A 339 22.79 14.61 11.31
CA ALA A 339 23.64 13.74 10.53
C ALA A 339 22.79 12.78 9.68
N MET A 340 23.18 12.57 8.43
CA MET A 340 22.71 11.45 7.59
C MET A 340 22.96 10.14 8.33
N VAL A 341 22.03 9.20 8.22
CA VAL A 341 22.02 7.97 9.04
C VAL A 341 23.31 7.13 8.95
N HIS A 342 24.02 7.16 7.83
CA HIS A 342 25.18 6.31 7.59
C HIS A 342 26.07 6.87 6.45
N PRO A 343 27.40 6.66 6.46
CA PRO A 343 28.29 7.11 5.38
C PRO A 343 27.86 6.67 3.97
N VAL A 344 27.33 5.45 3.84
CA VAL A 344 26.80 4.92 2.56
C VAL A 344 25.68 5.82 2.00
N GLN A 345 24.79 6.31 2.87
CA GLN A 345 23.69 7.16 2.46
C GLN A 345 24.17 8.57 2.11
N ARG A 346 25.10 9.14 2.90
CA ARG A 346 25.76 10.42 2.59
C ARG A 346 26.42 10.38 1.22
N ASP A 347 27.20 9.33 0.94
CA ASP A 347 27.97 9.21 -0.30
C ASP A 347 27.05 8.99 -1.51
N ARG A 348 25.96 8.24 -1.34
CA ARG A 348 24.91 8.08 -2.36
C ARG A 348 24.29 9.44 -2.74
N VAL A 349 23.87 10.23 -1.75
CA VAL A 349 23.27 11.55 -1.98
C VAL A 349 24.26 12.50 -2.66
N ALA A 350 25.51 12.54 -2.17
CA ALA A 350 26.56 13.35 -2.77
C ALA A 350 26.82 12.97 -4.25
N GLY A 351 26.83 11.67 -4.56
CA GLY A 351 26.97 11.17 -5.94
C GLY A 351 25.83 11.59 -6.86
N MET A 352 24.59 11.57 -6.37
CA MET A 352 23.42 12.02 -7.15
C MET A 352 23.47 13.52 -7.45
N ILE A 353 23.89 14.34 -6.50
CA ILE A 353 24.04 15.79 -6.69
C ILE A 353 25.16 16.09 -7.68
N ALA A 354 26.32 15.42 -7.55
CA ALA A 354 27.45 15.60 -8.45
C ALA A 354 27.12 15.22 -9.90
N GLY A 355 26.18 14.28 -10.11
CA GLY A 355 25.70 13.88 -11.44
C GLY A 355 24.61 14.78 -12.03
N SER A 356 24.13 15.79 -11.30
CA SER A 356 23.05 16.67 -11.74
C SER A 356 23.44 17.54 -12.94
N ARG A 357 22.46 17.81 -13.81
CA ARG A 357 22.58 18.78 -14.93
C ARG A 357 21.95 20.14 -14.61
N GLY A 358 21.29 20.26 -13.46
CA GLY A 358 20.64 21.49 -13.01
C GLY A 358 21.60 22.43 -12.28
N GLU A 359 21.10 23.62 -11.94
CA GLU A 359 21.83 24.58 -11.12
C GLU A 359 21.66 24.22 -9.65
N ALA A 360 22.75 23.83 -8.99
CA ALA A 360 22.74 23.46 -7.58
C ALA A 360 23.11 24.65 -6.68
N PHE A 361 22.31 24.89 -5.66
CA PHE A 361 22.60 25.78 -4.55
C PHE A 361 22.61 24.97 -3.24
N SER A 362 23.75 24.95 -2.56
CA SER A 362 23.89 24.32 -1.24
C SER A 362 24.15 25.37 -0.18
N ALA A 363 23.38 25.32 0.91
CA ALA A 363 23.45 26.34 1.97
C ALA A 363 24.36 25.91 3.13
N GLY A 364 25.29 26.79 3.49
CA GLY A 364 26.12 26.66 4.70
C GLY A 364 27.29 25.70 4.58
N ALA A 365 28.23 25.82 5.52
CA ALA A 365 29.25 24.80 5.75
C ALA A 365 28.67 23.66 6.61
N VAL A 366 29.17 22.45 6.43
CA VAL A 366 28.77 21.29 7.23
C VAL A 366 29.90 20.83 8.13
N PRO A 367 29.62 20.27 9.33
CA PRO A 367 30.64 19.65 10.16
C PRO A 367 31.31 18.44 9.48
N GLU A 368 32.45 18.01 10.00
CA GLU A 368 33.02 16.71 9.65
C GLU A 368 32.11 15.57 10.16
N GLY A 369 32.05 14.46 9.42
CA GLY A 369 31.22 13.30 9.76
C GLY A 369 30.17 13.01 8.68
N CYS A 370 29.01 12.49 9.10
CA CYS A 370 27.92 12.11 8.19
C CYS A 370 26.97 13.29 7.88
N TYR A 371 27.47 14.47 7.57
CA TYR A 371 26.61 15.64 7.29
C TYR A 371 26.48 15.94 5.80
N HIS A 372 25.33 16.47 5.39
CA HIS A 372 25.11 16.98 4.04
C HIS A 372 24.38 18.33 4.08
N ALA A 373 24.80 19.27 3.22
CA ALA A 373 24.19 20.59 3.16
C ALA A 373 22.78 20.52 2.53
N PRO A 374 21.80 21.28 3.05
CA PRO A 374 20.56 21.59 2.36
C PRO A 374 20.83 22.02 0.91
N THR A 375 20.28 21.31 -0.06
CA THR A 375 20.57 21.55 -1.48
C THR A 375 19.27 21.75 -2.27
N LEU A 376 19.24 22.80 -3.08
CA LEU A 376 18.19 23.07 -4.07
C LEU A 376 18.81 22.94 -5.47
N ILE A 377 18.18 22.14 -6.33
CA ILE A 377 18.57 21.99 -7.73
C ILE A 377 17.43 22.50 -8.61
N THR A 378 17.68 23.57 -9.36
CA THR A 378 16.71 24.18 -10.28
C THR A 378 17.09 23.93 -11.74
N GLY A 379 16.22 24.36 -12.67
CA GLY A 379 16.49 24.27 -14.10
C GLY A 379 16.40 22.86 -14.68
N LEU A 380 15.75 21.93 -13.97
CA LEU A 380 15.60 20.55 -14.43
C LEU A 380 14.39 20.41 -15.37
N ALA A 381 14.58 19.62 -16.42
CA ALA A 381 13.45 19.19 -17.25
C ALA A 381 12.57 18.20 -16.47
N PRO A 382 11.25 18.15 -16.72
CA PRO A 382 10.36 17.19 -16.05
C PRO A 382 10.76 15.71 -16.27
N SER A 383 11.49 15.40 -17.34
CA SER A 383 11.99 14.07 -17.67
C SER A 383 13.37 13.76 -17.08
N ASP A 384 14.00 14.69 -16.36
CA ASP A 384 15.32 14.49 -15.76
C ASP A 384 15.27 13.33 -14.72
N PRO A 385 16.29 12.47 -14.64
CA PRO A 385 16.34 11.39 -13.65
C PRO A 385 16.10 11.86 -12.21
N LEU A 386 16.62 13.02 -11.80
CA LEU A 386 16.42 13.54 -10.45
C LEU A 386 14.96 13.96 -10.16
N MET A 387 14.16 14.22 -11.20
CA MET A 387 12.72 14.45 -11.10
C MET A 387 11.91 13.14 -10.98
N GLN A 388 12.52 11.98 -11.23
CA GLN A 388 11.84 10.68 -11.24
C GLN A 388 12.32 9.72 -10.15
N GLU A 389 13.60 9.80 -9.78
CA GLU A 389 14.25 8.90 -8.83
C GLU A 389 14.30 9.48 -7.42
N GLU A 390 14.19 8.60 -6.42
CA GLU A 390 14.26 8.95 -5.01
C GLU A 390 15.71 9.28 -4.62
N ILE A 391 15.92 10.47 -4.04
CA ILE A 391 17.24 10.95 -3.58
C ILE A 391 17.47 10.54 -2.11
N PHE A 392 16.44 10.68 -1.27
CA PHE A 392 16.44 10.31 0.16
C PHE A 392 17.56 11.00 0.95
N GLY A 393 17.54 12.33 0.93
CA GLY A 393 18.49 13.22 1.59
C GLY A 393 18.00 14.66 1.43
N PRO A 394 18.74 15.68 1.94
CA PRO A 394 18.22 17.03 2.12
C PRO A 394 18.27 17.84 0.81
N VAL A 395 17.74 17.25 -0.27
CA VAL A 395 17.85 17.69 -1.66
C VAL A 395 16.47 17.91 -2.25
N LEU A 396 16.22 19.16 -2.62
CA LEU A 396 15.02 19.58 -3.33
C LEU A 396 15.33 19.76 -4.81
N VAL A 397 14.53 19.16 -5.69
CA VAL A 397 14.60 19.41 -7.13
C VAL A 397 13.38 20.21 -7.58
N SER A 398 13.56 21.13 -8.53
CA SER A 398 12.48 22.00 -8.99
C SER A 398 12.34 22.05 -10.51
N ALA A 399 11.08 22.03 -10.96
CA ALA A 399 10.66 22.34 -12.32
C ALA A 399 9.45 23.28 -12.31
N THR A 400 9.21 23.97 -13.43
CA THR A 400 8.07 24.88 -13.58
C THR A 400 6.93 24.27 -14.38
N PHE A 401 5.72 24.81 -14.22
CA PHE A 401 4.55 24.52 -15.06
C PHE A 401 3.78 25.81 -15.37
N ARG A 402 2.88 25.75 -16.35
CA ARG A 402 2.07 26.90 -16.80
C ARG A 402 0.60 26.80 -16.42
N THR A 403 0.05 25.59 -16.51
CA THR A 403 -1.39 25.35 -16.32
C THR A 403 -1.64 24.28 -15.26
N VAL A 404 -2.87 24.24 -14.73
CA VAL A 404 -3.33 23.18 -13.81
C VAL A 404 -3.18 21.79 -14.44
N ASP A 405 -3.53 21.65 -15.73
CA ASP A 405 -3.43 20.38 -16.44
C ASP A 405 -1.99 19.89 -16.57
N GLU A 406 -1.07 20.79 -16.91
CA GLU A 406 0.36 20.49 -16.97
C GLU A 406 0.91 20.11 -15.59
N ALA A 407 0.51 20.84 -14.54
CA ALA A 407 0.92 20.57 -13.17
C ALA A 407 0.52 19.15 -12.72
N VAL A 408 -0.73 18.77 -12.97
CA VAL A 408 -1.26 17.43 -12.67
C VAL A 408 -0.54 16.36 -13.51
N GLN A 409 -0.33 16.61 -14.81
CA GLN A 409 0.39 15.68 -15.68
C GLN A 409 1.82 15.45 -15.17
N MET A 410 2.55 16.51 -14.83
CA MET A 410 3.92 16.43 -14.32
C MET A 410 3.99 15.73 -12.95
N ALA A 411 3.06 16.05 -12.04
CA ALA A 411 2.99 15.40 -10.74
C ALA A 411 2.73 13.89 -10.87
N ASN A 412 1.82 13.50 -11.76
CA ASN A 412 1.48 12.09 -12.00
C ASN A 412 2.49 11.36 -12.90
N ASN A 413 3.42 12.06 -13.54
CA ASN A 413 4.48 11.48 -14.38
C ASN A 413 5.61 10.89 -13.53
N THR A 414 5.28 9.84 -12.79
CA THR A 414 6.20 9.04 -11.98
C THR A 414 5.62 7.65 -11.80
N ARG A 415 6.47 6.66 -11.60
CA ARG A 415 6.06 5.28 -11.24
C ARG A 415 5.44 5.19 -9.84
N TYR A 416 5.67 6.20 -9.01
CA TYR A 416 5.21 6.29 -7.63
C TYR A 416 3.80 6.88 -7.50
N GLY A 417 3.26 6.80 -6.28
CA GLY A 417 1.97 7.37 -5.90
C GLY A 417 1.75 7.38 -4.39
N LEU A 418 2.72 7.89 -3.62
CA LEU A 418 2.66 7.87 -2.16
C LEU A 418 1.91 9.08 -1.59
N ALA A 419 2.52 10.26 -1.66
CA ALA A 419 1.94 11.50 -1.16
C ALA A 419 2.11 12.66 -2.16
N ALA A 420 1.36 13.74 -1.93
CA ALA A 420 1.53 15.01 -2.63
C ALA A 420 1.08 16.18 -1.75
N SER A 421 1.59 17.37 -2.05
CA SER A 421 1.20 18.62 -1.41
C SER A 421 0.76 19.63 -2.46
N VAL A 422 -0.30 20.39 -2.19
CA VAL A 422 -0.90 21.38 -3.08
C VAL A 422 -1.03 22.71 -2.34
N TRP A 423 -0.41 23.76 -2.88
CA TRP A 423 -0.41 25.11 -2.31
C TRP A 423 -1.17 26.07 -3.23
N SER A 424 -2.32 26.54 -2.75
CA SER A 424 -3.17 27.52 -3.41
C SER A 424 -4.18 28.11 -2.42
N GLU A 425 -4.40 29.42 -2.47
CA GLU A 425 -5.46 30.08 -1.68
C GLU A 425 -6.86 29.87 -2.31
N GLY A 426 -6.92 29.51 -3.60
CA GLY A 426 -8.15 29.15 -4.29
C GLY A 426 -8.64 27.75 -3.95
N ILE A 427 -9.60 27.66 -3.02
CA ILE A 427 -10.20 26.38 -2.59
C ILE A 427 -10.69 25.49 -3.74
N GLY A 428 -11.33 26.07 -4.77
CA GLY A 428 -11.81 25.33 -5.93
C GLY A 428 -10.68 24.64 -6.70
N ARG A 429 -9.58 25.37 -6.92
CA ARG A 429 -8.38 24.83 -7.57
C ARG A 429 -7.70 23.77 -6.71
N ALA A 430 -7.53 24.02 -5.42
CA ALA A 430 -6.87 23.08 -4.51
C ALA A 430 -7.61 21.73 -4.47
N LEU A 431 -8.94 21.75 -4.35
CA LEU A 431 -9.77 20.53 -4.34
C LEU A 431 -9.79 19.81 -5.69
N GLU A 432 -9.84 20.55 -6.80
CA GLU A 432 -9.77 19.97 -8.14
C GLU A 432 -8.45 19.22 -8.35
N VAL A 433 -7.34 19.86 -8.00
CA VAL A 433 -5.99 19.28 -8.13
C VAL A 433 -5.85 18.07 -7.21
N ALA A 434 -6.24 18.18 -5.94
CA ALA A 434 -6.14 17.08 -4.97
C ALA A 434 -6.87 15.81 -5.44
N ARG A 435 -8.05 15.96 -6.07
CA ARG A 435 -8.78 14.84 -6.67
C ARG A 435 -8.01 14.19 -7.82
N ARG A 436 -7.33 14.98 -8.65
CA ARG A 436 -6.66 14.53 -9.89
C ARG A 436 -5.26 13.95 -9.66
N LEU A 437 -4.67 14.15 -8.49
CA LEU A 437 -3.36 13.58 -8.15
C LEU A 437 -3.45 12.09 -7.86
N GLU A 438 -2.53 11.32 -8.42
CA GLU A 438 -2.39 9.88 -8.22
C GLU A 438 -1.47 9.63 -7.02
N ALA A 439 -1.97 9.94 -5.83
CA ALA A 439 -1.27 9.79 -4.55
C ALA A 439 -2.22 9.26 -3.47
N GLY A 440 -1.71 8.46 -2.54
CA GLY A 440 -2.50 7.93 -1.43
C GLY A 440 -2.80 8.96 -0.35
N VAL A 441 -1.96 9.99 -0.23
CA VAL A 441 -2.18 11.13 0.67
C VAL A 441 -2.00 12.45 -0.08
N VAL A 442 -2.89 13.39 0.14
CA VAL A 442 -2.76 14.76 -0.38
C VAL A 442 -2.96 15.76 0.74
N TRP A 443 -2.01 16.66 0.93
CA TRP A 443 -2.11 17.78 1.85
C TRP A 443 -2.37 19.07 1.08
N VAL A 444 -3.41 19.82 1.46
CA VAL A 444 -3.67 21.16 0.93
C VAL A 444 -3.14 22.20 1.91
N ASN A 445 -2.28 23.09 1.41
CA ASN A 445 -1.60 24.15 2.18
C ASN A 445 -0.89 23.61 3.44
N GLY A 446 -0.24 22.46 3.28
CA GLY A 446 0.52 21.77 4.33
C GLY A 446 1.31 20.59 3.76
N ALA A 447 2.13 19.95 4.58
CA ALA A 447 2.90 18.77 4.23
C ALA A 447 3.20 17.93 5.48
N ASN A 448 3.48 16.64 5.31
CA ASN A 448 3.92 15.73 6.38
C ASN A 448 3.02 15.74 7.62
N MET A 449 1.70 15.89 7.42
CA MET A 449 0.72 15.78 8.49
C MET A 449 0.34 14.32 8.68
N PHE A 450 0.49 13.82 9.91
CA PHE A 450 0.20 12.44 10.29
C PHE A 450 -0.69 12.40 11.54
N ASP A 451 -1.59 11.42 11.59
CA ASP A 451 -2.28 11.01 12.82
C ASP A 451 -2.59 9.52 12.75
N ALA A 452 -2.68 8.87 13.90
CA ALA A 452 -2.98 7.45 13.99
C ALA A 452 -4.37 7.08 13.43
N ALA A 453 -5.31 8.02 13.36
CA ALA A 453 -6.63 7.82 12.76
C ALA A 453 -6.63 7.98 11.22
N ALA A 454 -5.61 8.63 10.66
CA ALA A 454 -5.52 8.97 9.25
C ALA A 454 -4.75 7.90 8.48
N PRO A 455 -5.38 7.14 7.56
CA PRO A 455 -4.69 6.12 6.82
C PRO A 455 -3.67 6.72 5.86
N PHE A 456 -2.47 6.15 5.86
CA PHE A 456 -1.37 6.48 4.97
C PHE A 456 -1.00 5.25 4.15
N GLY A 457 -0.72 5.42 2.86
CA GLY A 457 -0.08 4.37 2.09
C GLY A 457 -0.13 4.56 0.59
N GLY A 458 0.67 3.78 -0.14
CA GLY A 458 0.93 3.98 -1.57
C GLY A 458 -0.17 3.54 -2.56
N MET A 459 0.07 3.89 -3.81
CA MET A 459 -0.48 3.25 -5.01
C MET A 459 0.64 3.09 -6.06
N ARG A 460 0.39 2.36 -7.15
CA ARG A 460 1.40 2.06 -8.18
C ARG A 460 2.63 1.38 -7.55
N GLU A 461 3.85 1.80 -7.90
CA GLU A 461 5.08 1.23 -7.35
C GLU A 461 5.45 1.74 -5.95
N SER A 462 4.63 2.63 -5.36
CA SER A 462 4.72 2.96 -3.93
C SER A 462 4.08 1.89 -3.04
N GLY A 463 3.53 0.82 -3.64
CA GLY A 463 3.01 -0.34 -2.93
C GLY A 463 1.50 -0.31 -2.68
N PHE A 464 1.06 -1.07 -1.68
CA PHE A 464 -0.34 -1.32 -1.38
C PHE A 464 -0.55 -1.75 0.08
N GLY A 465 -1.76 -1.54 0.58
CA GLY A 465 -2.08 -1.57 2.01
C GLY A 465 -2.21 -0.16 2.58
N ARG A 466 -2.67 -0.02 3.81
CA ARG A 466 -2.67 1.24 4.54
C ARG A 466 -2.16 1.03 5.97
N ASP A 467 -1.41 2.00 6.47
CA ASP A 467 -1.09 2.13 7.89
C ASP A 467 -1.99 3.20 8.53
N GLY A 468 -2.50 2.95 9.74
CA GLY A 468 -3.35 3.90 10.47
C GLY A 468 -4.85 3.78 10.17
N GLY A 469 -5.65 4.24 11.12
CA GLY A 469 -7.11 4.21 11.06
C GLY A 469 -7.71 2.80 11.09
N TRP A 470 -9.02 2.75 10.81
CA TRP A 470 -9.76 1.50 10.65
C TRP A 470 -9.35 0.76 9.38
N GLU A 471 -8.95 1.53 8.38
CA GLU A 471 -8.47 1.08 7.09
C GLU A 471 -7.19 0.25 7.26
N GLY A 472 -6.20 0.73 8.03
CA GLY A 472 -4.98 -0.03 8.29
C GLY A 472 -5.16 -1.19 9.27
N LEU A 473 -6.06 -1.08 10.25
CA LEU A 473 -6.41 -2.22 11.11
C LEU A 473 -6.96 -3.40 10.29
N ARG A 474 -7.76 -3.11 9.25
CA ARG A 474 -8.37 -4.14 8.39
C ARG A 474 -7.34 -5.02 7.69
N ASP A 475 -6.19 -4.47 7.32
CA ASP A 475 -5.08 -5.19 6.69
C ASP A 475 -4.36 -6.19 7.64
N TYR A 476 -4.70 -6.16 8.93
CA TYR A 476 -4.27 -7.11 9.96
C TYR A 476 -5.36 -8.11 10.36
N THR A 477 -6.44 -8.18 9.58
CA THR A 477 -7.57 -9.08 9.82
C THR A 477 -7.95 -9.89 8.59
N GLN A 478 -8.58 -11.03 8.81
CA GLN A 478 -9.17 -11.88 7.77
C GLN A 478 -10.64 -12.18 8.09
N PRO A 479 -11.47 -12.51 7.09
CA PRO A 479 -12.82 -13.00 7.33
C PRO A 479 -12.84 -14.24 8.23
N ASN A 480 -13.86 -14.38 9.08
CA ASN A 480 -14.07 -15.53 9.98
C ASN A 480 -14.46 -16.84 9.25
N VAL A 481 -14.28 -16.92 7.94
CA VAL A 481 -14.73 -18.02 7.10
C VAL A 481 -13.54 -18.63 6.38
N SER A 482 -13.33 -19.93 6.52
CA SER A 482 -12.37 -20.69 5.72
C SER A 482 -13.06 -21.26 4.47
N GLY A 483 -12.44 -21.07 3.30
CA GLY A 483 -12.88 -21.72 2.06
C GLY A 483 -12.43 -23.18 2.02
N ALA A 484 -13.28 -24.06 1.48
CA ALA A 484 -12.91 -25.45 1.19
C ALA A 484 -11.87 -25.49 0.04
N PRO A 485 -11.04 -26.56 -0.08
CA PRO A 485 -10.20 -26.73 -1.26
C PRO A 485 -11.03 -26.75 -2.54
N LEU A 486 -10.61 -25.96 -3.54
CA LEU A 486 -11.27 -25.89 -4.84
C LEU A 486 -10.85 -27.09 -5.70
N ARG A 487 -11.82 -27.70 -6.37
CA ARG A 487 -11.57 -28.75 -7.35
C ARG A 487 -11.57 -28.14 -8.75
N PRO A 488 -10.64 -28.53 -9.63
CA PRO A 488 -10.70 -28.14 -11.05
C PRO A 488 -12.05 -28.50 -11.64
N VAL A 489 -12.62 -27.58 -12.42
CA VAL A 489 -13.84 -27.80 -13.18
C VAL A 489 -13.43 -28.07 -14.62
N GLU A 490 -13.62 -29.31 -15.06
CA GLU A 490 -13.24 -29.73 -16.41
C GLU A 490 -14.38 -29.46 -17.41
N PRO A 491 -14.09 -28.98 -18.62
CA PRO A 491 -15.08 -28.89 -19.69
C PRO A 491 -15.52 -30.28 -20.15
N PHE A 492 -16.74 -30.40 -20.66
CA PHE A 492 -17.20 -31.63 -21.31
C PHE A 492 -16.54 -31.82 -22.69
N GLU A 493 -16.19 -33.07 -23.00
CA GLU A 493 -15.57 -33.48 -24.27
C GLU A 493 -16.59 -34.13 -25.21
N ASP A 494 -16.23 -34.23 -26.49
CA ASP A 494 -16.98 -35.05 -27.45
C ASP A 494 -16.86 -36.52 -27.08
N THR A 495 -17.98 -37.16 -26.80
CA THR A 495 -18.05 -38.57 -26.40
C THR A 495 -18.08 -39.52 -27.61
N GLY A 496 -18.23 -38.99 -28.84
CA GLY A 496 -18.41 -39.78 -30.06
C GLY A 496 -19.77 -40.50 -30.18
N ASP A 497 -20.53 -40.57 -29.07
CA ASP A 497 -21.86 -41.19 -28.96
C ASP A 497 -23.00 -40.18 -29.09
N ALA A 498 -22.68 -38.89 -29.24
CA ALA A 498 -23.68 -37.84 -29.45
C ALA A 498 -24.53 -38.16 -30.69
N PRO A 499 -25.87 -38.10 -30.60
CA PRO A 499 -26.73 -38.43 -31.73
C PRO A 499 -26.30 -37.58 -32.94
N THR A 500 -25.90 -38.25 -34.04
CA THR A 500 -25.62 -37.59 -35.32
C THR A 500 -26.79 -36.67 -35.64
N ALA A 501 -26.57 -35.36 -35.54
CA ALA A 501 -27.65 -34.40 -35.61
C ALA A 501 -28.42 -34.57 -36.93
N ALA A 502 -29.75 -34.70 -36.82
CA ALA A 502 -30.67 -34.75 -37.96
C ALA A 502 -30.83 -33.39 -38.67
N GLU A 503 -30.19 -32.32 -38.16
CA GLU A 503 -30.26 -30.96 -38.66
C GLU A 503 -28.89 -30.46 -39.14
N PRO A 504 -28.84 -29.61 -40.19
CA PRO A 504 -27.60 -29.00 -40.64
C PRO A 504 -26.99 -28.12 -39.53
N LEU A 505 -25.75 -28.45 -39.13
CA LEU A 505 -24.97 -27.71 -38.13
C LEU A 505 -24.64 -26.30 -38.66
N ILE A 506 -25.34 -25.29 -38.15
CA ILE A 506 -25.00 -23.87 -38.35
C ILE A 506 -23.79 -23.54 -37.47
N ASP A 507 -22.82 -22.81 -38.03
CA ASP A 507 -21.67 -22.29 -37.27
C ASP A 507 -22.15 -21.33 -36.16
N ARG A 508 -21.97 -21.75 -34.91
CA ARG A 508 -22.27 -20.98 -33.69
C ARG A 508 -20.99 -20.56 -32.98
N THR A 509 -20.08 -19.92 -33.71
CA THR A 509 -18.83 -19.38 -33.15
C THR A 509 -19.05 -17.99 -32.55
N GLY A 510 -18.86 -17.89 -31.23
CA GLY A 510 -18.86 -16.64 -30.49
C GLY A 510 -17.64 -15.75 -30.79
N LYS A 511 -17.63 -14.54 -30.22
CA LYS A 511 -16.57 -13.54 -30.40
C LYS A 511 -16.20 -12.93 -29.06
N LEU A 512 -14.98 -12.40 -28.96
CA LEU A 512 -14.57 -11.62 -27.78
C LEU A 512 -15.36 -10.30 -27.75
N TYR A 513 -15.47 -9.64 -26.60
CA TYR A 513 -16.05 -8.31 -26.49
C TYR A 513 -15.00 -7.31 -26.04
N ILE A 514 -14.60 -6.40 -26.92
CA ILE A 514 -13.52 -5.45 -26.66
C ILE A 514 -13.93 -4.08 -27.17
N GLY A 515 -13.87 -3.06 -26.29
CA GLY A 515 -14.15 -1.69 -26.70
C GLY A 515 -15.58 -1.47 -27.20
N GLY A 516 -16.57 -2.10 -26.56
CA GLY A 516 -17.99 -1.90 -26.88
C GLY A 516 -18.47 -2.63 -28.13
N LYS A 517 -17.73 -3.62 -28.63
CA LYS A 517 -18.12 -4.40 -29.81
C LYS A 517 -17.57 -5.82 -29.76
N GLN A 518 -18.24 -6.72 -30.47
CA GLN A 518 -17.75 -8.07 -30.70
C GLN A 518 -16.59 -8.09 -31.71
N VAL A 519 -15.50 -8.78 -31.37
CA VAL A 519 -14.29 -8.88 -32.19
C VAL A 519 -13.79 -10.33 -32.31
N ARG A 520 -13.19 -10.66 -33.44
CA ARG A 520 -12.54 -11.96 -33.64
C ARG A 520 -11.29 -12.05 -32.73
N PRO A 521 -10.95 -13.23 -32.21
CA PRO A 521 -9.67 -13.41 -31.54
C PRO A 521 -8.54 -13.14 -32.54
N ASP A 522 -7.50 -12.44 -32.11
CA ASP A 522 -6.38 -12.08 -32.99
C ASP A 522 -5.71 -13.31 -33.60
N GLY A 523 -5.59 -14.40 -32.84
CA GLY A 523 -5.04 -15.68 -33.31
C GLY A 523 -5.95 -16.46 -34.26
N GLY A 524 -7.23 -16.08 -34.38
CA GLY A 524 -8.20 -16.73 -35.26
C GLY A 524 -8.77 -18.06 -34.77
N TYR A 525 -8.28 -18.62 -33.66
CA TYR A 525 -8.73 -19.91 -33.14
C TYR A 525 -10.01 -19.80 -32.30
N SER A 526 -10.81 -20.86 -32.34
CA SER A 526 -11.91 -21.12 -31.42
C SER A 526 -11.85 -22.58 -30.95
N ARG A 527 -12.45 -22.88 -29.80
CA ARG A 527 -12.59 -24.23 -29.26
C ARG A 527 -14.05 -24.64 -29.20
N ALA A 528 -14.33 -25.90 -29.45
CA ALA A 528 -15.65 -26.50 -29.30
C ALA A 528 -16.06 -26.54 -27.82
N VAL A 529 -17.34 -26.36 -27.54
CA VAL A 529 -17.95 -26.47 -26.21
C VAL A 529 -19.07 -27.49 -26.30
N HIS A 530 -19.04 -28.50 -25.42
CA HIS A 530 -20.00 -29.60 -25.41
C HIS A 530 -20.84 -29.57 -24.13
N ASP A 531 -22.01 -30.22 -24.17
CA ASP A 531 -22.76 -30.57 -22.97
C ASP A 531 -22.26 -31.90 -22.38
N ARG A 532 -22.84 -32.30 -21.23
CA ARG A 532 -22.51 -33.55 -20.54
C ARG A 532 -22.71 -34.83 -21.36
N THR A 533 -23.45 -34.75 -22.47
CA THR A 533 -23.72 -35.89 -23.37
C THR A 533 -22.73 -35.95 -24.53
N GLY A 534 -21.85 -34.97 -24.66
CA GLY A 534 -20.92 -34.81 -25.79
C GLY A 534 -21.52 -34.04 -26.97
N ARG A 535 -22.74 -33.50 -26.84
CA ARG A 535 -23.35 -32.72 -27.93
C ARG A 535 -22.71 -31.34 -28.03
N LEU A 536 -22.34 -30.94 -29.24
CA LEU A 536 -21.78 -29.62 -29.54
C LEU A 536 -22.81 -28.50 -29.27
N LEU A 537 -22.49 -27.62 -28.31
CA LEU A 537 -23.28 -26.43 -27.98
C LEU A 537 -22.86 -25.20 -28.81
N GLY A 538 -21.58 -25.07 -29.15
CA GLY A 538 -21.05 -23.95 -29.92
C GLY A 538 -19.52 -23.90 -29.88
N HIS A 539 -18.95 -22.78 -30.34
CA HIS A 539 -17.52 -22.53 -30.23
C HIS A 539 -17.22 -21.22 -29.51
N ALA A 540 -16.24 -21.25 -28.61
CA ALA A 540 -15.73 -20.07 -27.92
C ALA A 540 -14.38 -19.63 -28.52
N PRO A 541 -14.15 -18.33 -28.76
CA PRO A 541 -12.87 -17.86 -29.27
C PRO A 541 -11.75 -18.06 -28.25
N VAL A 542 -10.52 -18.24 -28.72
CA VAL A 542 -9.34 -18.37 -27.86
C VAL A 542 -8.55 -17.06 -27.93
N ALA A 543 -8.67 -16.25 -26.88
CA ALA A 543 -7.93 -15.02 -26.75
C ALA A 543 -6.43 -15.28 -26.61
N GLY A 544 -5.62 -14.35 -27.08
CA GLY A 544 -4.18 -14.33 -26.85
C GLY A 544 -3.70 -13.01 -26.26
N ARG A 545 -2.37 -12.83 -26.20
CA ARG A 545 -1.74 -11.62 -25.66
C ARG A 545 -2.16 -10.34 -26.37
N LYS A 546 -2.42 -10.38 -27.67
CA LYS A 546 -2.86 -9.19 -28.42
C LYS A 546 -4.29 -8.78 -28.08
N ASP A 547 -5.17 -9.74 -27.81
CA ASP A 547 -6.53 -9.45 -27.35
C ASP A 547 -6.52 -8.80 -25.96
N ILE A 548 -5.67 -9.29 -25.04
CA ILE A 548 -5.45 -8.64 -23.74
C ILE A 548 -5.00 -7.20 -23.92
N ARG A 549 -3.98 -6.95 -24.77
CA ARG A 549 -3.50 -5.59 -25.04
C ARG A 549 -4.64 -4.69 -25.53
N ASN A 550 -5.39 -5.14 -26.53
CA ASN A 550 -6.50 -4.37 -27.09
C ASN A 550 -7.58 -4.08 -26.03
N ALA A 551 -7.87 -5.05 -25.15
CA ALA A 551 -8.81 -4.88 -24.04
C ALA A 551 -8.31 -3.86 -23.00
N VAL A 552 -7.02 -3.88 -22.66
CA VAL A 552 -6.44 -2.90 -21.73
C VAL A 552 -6.40 -1.49 -22.36
N GLU A 553 -6.03 -1.37 -23.64
CA GLU A 553 -6.09 -0.11 -24.38
C GLU A 553 -7.52 0.47 -24.38
N ALA A 554 -8.53 -0.36 -24.64
CA ALA A 554 -9.93 0.04 -24.57
C ALA A 554 -10.34 0.48 -23.15
N ALA A 555 -9.93 -0.27 -22.11
CA ALA A 555 -10.22 0.04 -20.72
C ALA A 555 -9.55 1.33 -20.23
N ARG A 556 -8.34 1.65 -20.72
CA ARG A 556 -7.68 2.93 -20.45
C ARG A 556 -8.33 4.09 -21.21
N GLY A 557 -8.75 3.86 -22.45
CA GLY A 557 -9.56 4.80 -23.23
C GLY A 557 -10.88 5.18 -22.54
N ALA A 558 -11.48 4.26 -21.78
CA ALA A 558 -12.72 4.44 -21.03
C ALA A 558 -12.55 5.13 -19.65
N SER A 559 -11.49 5.94 -19.46
CA SER A 559 -11.21 6.65 -18.19
C SER A 559 -12.33 7.59 -17.70
N GLY A 560 -13.24 8.01 -18.58
CA GLY A 560 -14.45 8.75 -18.22
C GLY A 560 -15.32 8.02 -17.19
N TRP A 561 -15.35 6.68 -17.22
CA TRP A 561 -16.14 5.88 -16.28
C TRP A 561 -15.73 6.07 -14.82
N SER A 562 -14.43 6.16 -14.55
CA SER A 562 -13.89 6.39 -13.20
C SER A 562 -14.19 7.79 -12.66
N ARG A 563 -14.65 8.71 -13.52
CA ARG A 563 -15.08 10.06 -13.13
C ARG A 563 -16.60 10.22 -13.07
N SER A 564 -17.35 9.21 -13.51
CA SER A 564 -18.82 9.23 -13.48
C SER A 564 -19.36 9.28 -12.05
N SER A 565 -20.61 9.72 -11.89
CA SER A 565 -21.26 9.72 -10.57
C SER A 565 -21.63 8.29 -10.15
N GLY A 566 -21.68 8.02 -8.84
CA GLY A 566 -22.18 6.75 -8.33
C GLY A 566 -23.60 6.44 -8.82
N HIS A 567 -24.45 7.48 -8.92
CA HIS A 567 -25.81 7.37 -9.45
C HIS A 567 -25.84 6.87 -10.90
N SER A 568 -25.01 7.45 -11.77
CA SER A 568 -24.91 7.01 -13.17
C SER A 568 -24.49 5.55 -13.27
N ARG A 569 -23.55 5.11 -12.44
CA ARG A 569 -23.12 3.70 -12.42
C ARG A 569 -24.20 2.78 -11.86
N ALA A 570 -24.94 3.23 -10.85
CA ALA A 570 -26.07 2.49 -10.31
C ALA A 570 -27.14 2.23 -11.37
N GLN A 571 -27.52 3.25 -12.17
CA GLN A 571 -28.49 3.11 -13.26
C GLN A 571 -28.08 2.04 -14.26
N ILE A 572 -26.83 2.04 -14.70
CA ILE A 572 -26.29 1.03 -15.62
C ILE A 572 -26.36 -0.38 -15.02
N LEU A 573 -26.01 -0.55 -13.74
CA LEU A 573 -26.12 -1.84 -13.06
C LEU A 573 -27.57 -2.29 -12.87
N TYR A 574 -28.52 -1.37 -12.65
CA TYR A 574 -29.95 -1.67 -12.63
C TYR A 574 -30.43 -2.12 -14.01
N PHE A 575 -30.04 -1.46 -15.10
CA PHE A 575 -30.38 -1.91 -16.46
C PHE A 575 -29.81 -3.29 -16.76
N MET A 576 -28.59 -3.58 -16.30
CA MET A 576 -28.03 -4.94 -16.40
C MET A 576 -28.91 -5.96 -15.66
N ALA A 577 -29.38 -5.64 -14.45
CA ALA A 577 -30.25 -6.55 -13.69
C ALA A 577 -31.60 -6.77 -14.39
N GLU A 578 -32.23 -5.70 -14.90
CA GLU A 578 -33.49 -5.73 -15.64
C GLU A 578 -33.36 -6.56 -16.93
N ASN A 579 -32.30 -6.32 -17.70
CA ASN A 579 -32.03 -7.04 -18.94
C ASN A 579 -31.68 -8.52 -18.70
N LEU A 580 -31.03 -8.85 -17.57
CA LEU A 580 -30.81 -10.25 -17.18
C LEU A 580 -32.13 -10.93 -16.82
N SER A 581 -32.98 -10.25 -16.04
CA SER A 581 -34.30 -10.74 -15.65
C SER A 581 -35.22 -11.00 -16.84
N ALA A 582 -35.17 -10.15 -17.87
CA ALA A 582 -35.91 -10.37 -19.11
C ALA A 582 -35.48 -11.64 -19.86
N ARG A 583 -34.30 -12.18 -19.57
CA ARG A 583 -33.72 -13.38 -20.21
C ARG A 583 -33.49 -14.53 -19.23
N THR A 584 -34.16 -14.55 -18.07
CA THR A 584 -33.90 -15.54 -17.01
C THR A 584 -33.92 -16.99 -17.51
N PHE A 585 -35.02 -17.41 -18.14
CA PHE A 585 -35.17 -18.80 -18.61
C PHE A 585 -34.14 -19.18 -19.67
N TYR A 586 -33.72 -18.22 -20.49
CA TYR A 586 -32.69 -18.46 -21.50
C TYR A 586 -31.35 -18.80 -20.85
N PHE A 587 -30.88 -17.96 -19.92
CA PHE A 587 -29.62 -18.20 -19.22
C PHE A 587 -29.69 -19.44 -18.33
N ALA A 588 -30.83 -19.70 -17.67
CA ALA A 588 -31.00 -20.88 -16.84
C ALA A 588 -30.86 -22.18 -17.66
N ASN A 589 -31.50 -22.24 -18.83
CA ASN A 589 -31.37 -23.40 -19.72
C ASN A 589 -29.94 -23.54 -20.25
N LEU A 590 -29.30 -22.43 -20.65
CA LEU A 590 -27.91 -22.45 -21.12
C LEU A 590 -26.95 -22.96 -20.05
N ILE A 591 -27.11 -22.53 -18.80
CA ILE A 591 -26.29 -22.99 -17.67
C ILE A 591 -26.52 -24.47 -17.42
N ASN A 592 -27.78 -24.93 -17.44
CA ASN A 592 -28.10 -26.35 -17.28
C ASN A 592 -27.46 -27.21 -18.39
N ASP A 593 -27.47 -26.73 -19.63
CA ASP A 593 -26.81 -27.40 -20.76
C ASP A 593 -25.28 -27.43 -20.59
N LEU A 594 -24.68 -26.33 -20.13
CA LEU A 594 -23.24 -26.19 -19.96
C LEU A 594 -22.68 -26.99 -18.77
N ALA A 595 -23.31 -26.90 -17.61
CA ALA A 595 -22.83 -27.48 -16.35
C ALA A 595 -23.37 -28.90 -16.11
N GLY A 596 -24.47 -29.28 -16.79
CA GLY A 596 -25.06 -30.61 -16.68
C GLY A 596 -25.87 -30.87 -15.39
N GLU A 597 -26.16 -29.81 -14.64
CA GLU A 597 -26.93 -29.81 -13.38
C GLU A 597 -28.18 -28.93 -13.50
N ASP A 598 -29.23 -29.20 -12.71
CA ASP A 598 -30.48 -28.42 -12.71
C ASP A 598 -30.44 -27.28 -11.68
N GLN A 599 -29.46 -26.40 -11.81
CA GLN A 599 -29.22 -25.27 -10.89
C GLN A 599 -29.29 -23.90 -11.56
N GLY A 600 -29.45 -23.83 -12.88
CA GLY A 600 -29.37 -22.59 -13.67
C GLY A 600 -30.37 -21.52 -13.23
N MET A 601 -31.58 -21.90 -12.80
CA MET A 601 -32.54 -20.93 -12.26
C MET A 601 -32.04 -20.25 -10.98
N ALA A 602 -31.48 -21.02 -10.05
CA ALA A 602 -30.95 -20.47 -8.80
C ALA A 602 -29.73 -19.57 -9.05
N GLU A 603 -28.87 -19.95 -9.99
CA GLU A 603 -27.71 -19.16 -10.38
C GLU A 603 -28.12 -17.80 -10.98
N VAL A 604 -29.08 -17.80 -11.93
CA VAL A 604 -29.53 -16.57 -12.58
C VAL A 604 -30.26 -15.62 -11.63
N GLU A 605 -31.19 -16.14 -10.80
CA GLU A 605 -31.90 -15.32 -9.81
C GLU A 605 -30.92 -14.69 -8.81
N THR A 606 -29.92 -15.46 -8.39
CA THR A 606 -28.85 -14.93 -7.53
C THR A 606 -28.04 -13.87 -8.28
N ALA A 607 -27.68 -14.07 -9.54
CA ALA A 607 -26.93 -13.10 -10.34
C ALA A 607 -27.69 -11.77 -10.51
N ILE A 608 -29.01 -11.83 -10.74
CA ILE A 608 -29.89 -10.65 -10.78
C ILE A 608 -29.85 -9.93 -9.44
N SER A 609 -30.00 -10.67 -8.33
CA SER A 609 -29.91 -10.11 -6.98
C SER A 609 -28.55 -9.45 -6.72
N ARG A 610 -27.44 -10.06 -7.16
CA ARG A 610 -26.09 -9.48 -7.05
C ARG A 610 -25.98 -8.16 -7.79
N LEU A 611 -26.49 -8.05 -9.02
CA LEU A 611 -26.49 -6.79 -9.77
C LEU A 611 -27.28 -5.70 -9.03
N PHE A 612 -28.45 -6.03 -8.47
CA PHE A 612 -29.21 -5.10 -7.63
C PHE A 612 -28.44 -4.66 -6.38
N THR A 613 -27.76 -5.59 -5.70
CA THR A 613 -26.88 -5.29 -4.56
C THR A 613 -25.76 -4.33 -4.95
N TRP A 614 -25.05 -4.59 -6.04
CA TRP A 614 -23.95 -3.74 -6.49
C TRP A 614 -24.42 -2.38 -7.02
N ALA A 615 -25.57 -2.33 -7.70
CA ALA A 615 -26.22 -1.09 -8.09
C ALA A 615 -26.54 -0.24 -6.84
N ALA A 616 -27.09 -0.85 -5.79
CA ALA A 616 -27.38 -0.17 -4.54
C ALA A 616 -26.12 0.37 -3.85
N ARG A 617 -24.97 -0.32 -3.95
CA ARG A 617 -23.70 0.08 -3.35
C ARG A 617 -22.97 1.20 -4.10
N ALA A 618 -23.24 1.39 -5.40
CA ALA A 618 -22.47 2.26 -6.30
C ALA A 618 -22.38 3.73 -5.86
N ASP A 619 -23.39 4.24 -5.14
CA ASP A 619 -23.46 5.60 -4.59
C ASP A 619 -23.55 5.65 -3.05
N LYS A 620 -23.48 4.50 -2.37
CA LYS A 620 -23.60 4.38 -0.90
C LYS A 620 -22.30 3.96 -0.21
N SER A 621 -21.23 3.78 -0.98
CA SER A 621 -19.90 3.41 -0.46
C SER A 621 -19.06 4.67 -0.24
N ALA A 622 -19.46 5.47 0.75
CA ALA A 622 -18.83 6.76 1.03
C ALA A 622 -17.43 6.65 1.67
N GLY A 623 -16.63 7.69 1.49
CA GLY A 623 -15.45 7.94 2.32
C GLY A 623 -15.84 8.40 3.73
N ARG A 624 -14.83 8.68 4.57
CA ARG A 624 -15.02 9.10 5.96
C ARG A 624 -14.29 10.41 6.26
N ALA A 625 -14.93 11.29 7.01
CA ALA A 625 -14.23 12.34 7.73
C ALA A 625 -13.57 11.74 8.98
N LEU A 626 -12.35 12.16 9.27
CA LEU A 626 -11.53 11.64 10.34
C LEU A 626 -11.32 12.73 11.38
N ASP A 627 -11.46 12.35 12.65
CA ASP A 627 -11.18 13.22 13.77
C ASP A 627 -9.70 13.15 14.10
N VAL A 628 -8.98 14.22 13.76
CA VAL A 628 -7.55 14.36 13.97
C VAL A 628 -7.28 15.57 14.87
N PRO A 629 -6.23 15.53 15.71
CA PRO A 629 -5.97 16.60 16.67
C PRO A 629 -5.49 17.92 16.02
N GLN A 630 -5.02 17.87 14.77
CA GLN A 630 -4.63 19.05 14.01
C GLN A 630 -5.87 19.81 13.49
N PRO A 631 -5.83 21.16 13.40
CA PRO A 631 -6.93 21.99 12.89
C PRO A 631 -7.12 21.79 11.38
N SER A 632 -7.70 20.66 11.01
CA SER A 632 -7.83 20.20 9.65
C SER A 632 -9.07 19.35 9.47
N MET A 633 -9.68 19.44 8.30
CA MET A 633 -10.69 18.50 7.84
C MET A 633 -9.97 17.40 7.06
N THR A 634 -9.90 16.22 7.66
CA THR A 634 -9.18 15.08 7.07
C THR A 634 -10.19 14.06 6.54
N LEU A 635 -10.08 13.72 5.27
CA LEU A 635 -11.03 12.88 4.56
C LEU A 635 -10.33 11.63 4.02
N ALA A 636 -10.70 10.44 4.51
CA ALA A 636 -10.36 9.17 3.87
C ALA A 636 -11.37 8.87 2.75
N LEU A 637 -11.03 9.25 1.52
CA LEU A 637 -11.88 9.09 0.34
C LEU A 637 -11.69 7.70 -0.29
N ARG A 638 -12.78 7.09 -0.73
CA ARG A 638 -12.75 5.89 -1.57
C ARG A 638 -12.70 6.28 -3.04
N GLU A 639 -11.65 5.84 -3.72
CA GLU A 639 -11.46 6.04 -5.15
C GLU A 639 -11.44 4.70 -5.89
N PRO A 640 -11.78 4.66 -7.19
CA PRO A 640 -11.53 3.48 -8.02
C PRO A 640 -10.05 3.11 -8.01
N VAL A 641 -9.76 1.82 -8.11
CA VAL A 641 -8.40 1.30 -8.36
C VAL A 641 -7.93 1.69 -9.76
N GLY A 642 -8.81 1.58 -10.76
CA GLY A 642 -8.53 1.93 -12.15
C GLY A 642 -8.98 0.85 -13.13
N VAL A 643 -8.04 0.19 -13.80
CA VAL A 643 -8.31 -1.01 -14.64
C VAL A 643 -8.02 -2.26 -13.83
N ILE A 644 -9.03 -3.12 -13.71
CA ILE A 644 -8.94 -4.41 -13.03
C ILE A 644 -9.05 -5.52 -14.08
N GLY A 645 -7.99 -6.32 -14.18
CA GLY A 645 -8.07 -7.63 -14.84
C GLY A 645 -8.69 -8.64 -13.87
N ALA A 646 -9.58 -9.51 -14.34
CA ALA A 646 -10.07 -10.60 -13.49
C ALA A 646 -10.26 -11.90 -14.28
N ILE A 647 -9.81 -13.01 -13.68
CA ILE A 647 -10.07 -14.36 -14.15
C ILE A 647 -11.25 -14.89 -13.32
N CYS A 648 -12.38 -15.09 -13.99
CA CYS A 648 -13.64 -15.50 -13.39
C CYS A 648 -13.61 -16.98 -12.97
N PRO A 649 -14.45 -17.38 -12.00
CA PRO A 649 -14.52 -18.77 -11.57
C PRO A 649 -15.15 -19.67 -12.62
N ASP A 650 -14.77 -20.94 -12.59
CA ASP A 650 -15.31 -21.95 -13.49
C ASP A 650 -16.62 -22.57 -12.94
N GLU A 651 -16.77 -22.67 -11.61
CA GLU A 651 -17.90 -23.31 -10.94
C GLU A 651 -19.25 -22.57 -11.03
N ALA A 652 -19.24 -21.30 -11.42
CA ALA A 652 -20.43 -20.44 -11.49
C ALA A 652 -20.32 -19.51 -12.72
N PRO A 653 -20.59 -20.02 -13.93
CA PRO A 653 -20.18 -19.36 -15.16
C PRO A 653 -20.89 -18.03 -15.45
N LEU A 654 -22.12 -17.84 -14.95
CA LEU A 654 -22.82 -16.56 -14.99
C LEU A 654 -22.66 -15.81 -13.66
N LEU A 655 -23.03 -16.43 -12.55
CA LEU A 655 -23.07 -15.78 -11.24
C LEU A 655 -21.69 -15.32 -10.80
N GLY A 656 -20.65 -16.15 -10.97
CA GLY A 656 -19.28 -15.80 -10.65
C GLY A 656 -18.77 -14.61 -11.48
N LEU A 657 -19.07 -14.59 -12.79
CA LEU A 657 -18.76 -13.45 -13.65
C LEU A 657 -19.45 -12.18 -13.15
N VAL A 658 -20.74 -12.25 -12.84
CA VAL A 658 -21.53 -11.11 -12.37
C VAL A 658 -21.07 -10.62 -10.99
N SER A 659 -20.79 -11.53 -10.06
CA SER A 659 -20.27 -11.22 -8.73
C SER A 659 -18.90 -10.56 -8.78
N VAL A 660 -18.07 -10.88 -9.78
CA VAL A 660 -16.78 -10.21 -10.02
C VAL A 660 -16.97 -8.86 -10.71
N LEU A 661 -17.80 -8.80 -11.76
CA LEU A 661 -17.99 -7.60 -12.57
C LEU A 661 -18.73 -6.47 -11.83
N GLY A 662 -19.81 -6.80 -11.13
CA GLY A 662 -20.66 -5.83 -10.43
C GLY A 662 -19.92 -4.84 -9.52
N PRO A 663 -19.07 -5.29 -8.57
CA PRO A 663 -18.35 -4.38 -7.68
C PRO A 663 -17.26 -3.58 -8.41
N ILE A 664 -16.62 -4.15 -9.44
CA ILE A 664 -15.67 -3.43 -10.31
C ILE A 664 -16.38 -2.21 -10.92
N LEU A 665 -17.54 -2.42 -11.53
CA LEU A 665 -18.34 -1.35 -12.13
C LEU A 665 -18.88 -0.37 -11.09
N ALA A 666 -19.48 -0.88 -10.00
CA ALA A 666 -20.10 -0.05 -8.97
C ALA A 666 -19.12 0.99 -8.40
N MET A 667 -17.86 0.59 -8.22
CA MET A 667 -16.79 1.43 -7.69
C MET A 667 -16.06 2.26 -8.75
N GLY A 668 -16.52 2.25 -10.01
CA GLY A 668 -15.98 3.11 -11.08
C GLY A 668 -14.73 2.57 -11.77
N ASN A 669 -14.44 1.28 -11.65
CA ASN A 669 -13.33 0.63 -12.34
C ASN A 669 -13.75 0.15 -13.73
N ARG A 670 -12.77 -0.10 -14.59
CA ARG A 670 -12.96 -0.74 -15.90
C ARG A 670 -12.45 -2.17 -15.83
N ALA A 671 -13.14 -3.10 -16.48
CA ALA A 671 -12.92 -4.53 -16.36
C ALA A 671 -12.29 -5.12 -17.63
N VAL A 672 -11.27 -5.95 -17.45
CA VAL A 672 -10.78 -6.91 -18.45
C VAL A 672 -10.99 -8.31 -17.88
N LEU A 673 -12.09 -8.95 -18.26
CA LEU A 673 -12.52 -10.23 -17.72
C LEU A 673 -12.05 -11.37 -18.62
N VAL A 674 -11.52 -12.43 -18.01
CA VAL A 674 -11.41 -13.75 -18.64
C VAL A 674 -12.53 -14.59 -18.04
N ALA A 675 -13.52 -14.94 -18.86
CA ALA A 675 -14.67 -15.75 -18.45
C ALA A 675 -14.27 -17.20 -18.16
N SER A 676 -15.16 -17.95 -17.50
CA SER A 676 -15.02 -19.39 -17.22
C SER A 676 -14.37 -20.15 -18.39
N GLU A 677 -13.28 -20.86 -18.08
CA GLU A 677 -12.59 -21.74 -19.00
C GLU A 677 -13.41 -23.00 -19.25
N ALA A 678 -14.17 -23.50 -18.28
CA ALA A 678 -15.03 -24.66 -18.53
C ALA A 678 -16.24 -24.28 -19.41
N PHE A 679 -16.92 -23.17 -19.08
CA PHE A 679 -18.26 -22.84 -19.60
C PHE A 679 -18.35 -21.41 -20.16
N PRO A 680 -17.60 -21.08 -21.23
CA PRO A 680 -17.43 -19.72 -21.71
C PRO A 680 -18.69 -19.13 -22.38
N LEU A 681 -19.62 -19.96 -22.88
CA LEU A 681 -20.76 -19.50 -23.68
C LEU A 681 -21.72 -18.60 -22.88
N ALA A 682 -21.85 -18.83 -21.57
CA ALA A 682 -22.65 -17.96 -20.69
C ALA A 682 -22.16 -16.51 -20.72
N ALA A 683 -20.85 -16.29 -20.64
CA ALA A 683 -20.25 -14.96 -20.67
C ALA A 683 -20.35 -14.29 -22.06
N LEU A 684 -20.30 -15.08 -23.13
CA LEU A 684 -20.47 -14.58 -24.49
C LEU A 684 -21.90 -14.09 -24.73
N ASP A 685 -22.90 -14.71 -24.10
CA ASP A 685 -24.29 -14.26 -24.19
C ASP A 685 -24.61 -13.08 -23.28
N VAL A 686 -23.83 -12.88 -22.20
CA VAL A 686 -23.84 -11.65 -21.40
C VAL A 686 -23.43 -10.43 -22.24
N VAL A 687 -22.70 -10.59 -23.34
CA VAL A 687 -22.32 -9.47 -24.21
C VAL A 687 -23.54 -8.71 -24.73
N GLN A 688 -24.59 -9.42 -25.16
CA GLN A 688 -25.83 -8.78 -25.59
C GLN A 688 -26.49 -7.98 -24.46
N LEU A 689 -26.37 -8.46 -23.22
CA LEU A 689 -26.85 -7.75 -22.05
C LEU A 689 -26.04 -6.47 -21.80
N LEU A 690 -24.72 -6.51 -21.97
CA LEU A 690 -23.87 -5.32 -21.86
C LEU A 690 -24.24 -4.27 -22.91
N GLU A 691 -24.45 -4.70 -24.16
CA GLU A 691 -24.85 -3.84 -25.28
C GLU A 691 -26.24 -3.22 -25.04
N THR A 692 -27.20 -3.98 -24.50
CA THR A 692 -28.57 -3.50 -24.22
C THR A 692 -28.66 -2.64 -22.96
N SER A 693 -27.65 -2.69 -22.09
CA SER A 693 -27.60 -1.92 -20.84
C SER A 693 -26.79 -0.62 -20.96
N ASP A 694 -26.47 -0.19 -22.18
CA ASP A 694 -25.73 1.03 -22.50
C ASP A 694 -24.36 1.14 -21.79
N ILE A 695 -23.68 0.00 -21.60
CA ILE A 695 -22.31 -0.02 -21.05
C ILE A 695 -21.38 0.75 -21.98
N PRO A 696 -20.69 1.81 -21.51
CA PRO A 696 -19.82 2.58 -22.39
C PRO A 696 -18.67 1.72 -22.96
N PRO A 697 -18.27 1.96 -24.22
CA PRO A 697 -17.19 1.22 -24.86
C PRO A 697 -15.92 1.17 -24.01
N GLY A 698 -15.40 -0.05 -23.79
CA GLY A 698 -14.16 -0.28 -23.05
C GLY A 698 -14.32 -0.39 -21.53
N VAL A 699 -15.49 -0.05 -20.96
CA VAL A 699 -15.74 -0.21 -19.52
C VAL A 699 -15.76 -1.68 -19.11
N VAL A 700 -16.33 -2.54 -19.96
CA VAL A 700 -16.30 -3.99 -19.81
C VAL A 700 -15.71 -4.60 -21.07
N ASN A 701 -14.71 -5.46 -20.89
CA ASN A 701 -14.11 -6.25 -21.96
C ASN A 701 -14.12 -7.71 -21.51
N VAL A 702 -14.61 -8.61 -22.37
CA VAL A 702 -14.78 -10.04 -22.07
C VAL A 702 -13.93 -10.85 -23.03
N LEU A 703 -13.04 -11.64 -22.44
CA LEU A 703 -12.15 -12.57 -23.10
C LEU A 703 -12.52 -14.01 -22.70
N THR A 704 -12.24 -14.96 -23.59
CA THR A 704 -12.38 -16.40 -23.33
C THR A 704 -11.08 -17.08 -23.77
N GLY A 705 -10.65 -18.12 -23.07
CA GLY A 705 -9.42 -18.85 -23.39
C GLY A 705 -8.90 -19.61 -22.17
N CYS A 706 -7.74 -20.24 -22.31
CA CYS A 706 -7.10 -20.95 -21.21
C CYS A 706 -6.60 -19.95 -20.16
N HIS A 707 -7.02 -20.11 -18.91
CA HIS A 707 -6.63 -19.23 -17.82
C HIS A 707 -5.12 -19.30 -17.56
N ALA A 708 -4.52 -20.49 -17.64
CA ALA A 708 -3.09 -20.68 -17.45
C ALA A 708 -2.23 -19.96 -18.52
N ASP A 709 -2.72 -19.87 -19.75
CA ASP A 709 -2.04 -19.17 -20.85
C ASP A 709 -2.18 -17.64 -20.74
N LEU A 710 -3.33 -17.16 -20.27
CA LEU A 710 -3.66 -15.74 -20.20
C LEU A 710 -3.15 -15.07 -18.92
N ALA A 711 -3.11 -15.80 -17.80
CA ALA A 711 -2.75 -15.26 -16.49
C ALA A 711 -1.37 -14.58 -16.44
N PRO A 712 -0.27 -15.16 -17.00
CA PRO A 712 1.03 -14.49 -17.00
C PRO A 712 1.01 -13.15 -17.76
N THR A 713 0.26 -13.09 -18.86
CA THR A 713 0.14 -11.86 -19.66
C THR A 713 -0.59 -10.77 -18.88
N LEU A 714 -1.69 -11.11 -18.19
CA LEU A 714 -2.41 -10.17 -17.34
C LEU A 714 -1.54 -9.73 -16.14
N ALA A 715 -0.89 -10.67 -15.48
CA ALA A 715 -0.07 -10.40 -14.29
C ALA A 715 1.15 -9.53 -14.62
N LEU A 716 1.79 -9.70 -15.78
CA LEU A 716 2.91 -8.86 -16.25
C LEU A 716 2.47 -7.54 -16.87
N HIS A 717 1.18 -7.34 -17.17
CA HIS A 717 0.72 -6.14 -17.86
C HIS A 717 0.96 -4.89 -16.99
N ALA A 718 1.89 -4.02 -17.39
CA ALA A 718 2.24 -2.82 -16.61
C ALA A 718 1.07 -1.83 -16.49
N ASP A 719 0.14 -1.88 -17.44
CA ASP A 719 -1.00 -0.98 -17.53
C ASP A 719 -2.30 -1.54 -16.91
N LEU A 720 -2.21 -2.62 -16.12
CA LEU A 720 -3.29 -3.07 -15.22
C LEU A 720 -2.98 -2.65 -13.78
N ASP A 721 -3.97 -2.08 -13.09
CA ASP A 721 -3.81 -1.56 -11.72
C ASP A 721 -4.02 -2.67 -10.67
N ALA A 722 -4.85 -3.67 -10.99
CA ALA A 722 -5.03 -4.87 -10.18
C ALA A 722 -5.37 -6.11 -11.03
N LEU A 723 -5.12 -7.30 -10.47
CA LEU A 723 -5.52 -8.58 -11.03
C LEU A 723 -6.21 -9.45 -9.97
N TRP A 724 -7.44 -9.87 -10.27
CA TRP A 724 -8.19 -10.83 -9.46
C TRP A 724 -8.20 -12.20 -10.12
N CYS A 725 -8.13 -13.28 -9.34
CA CYS A 725 -8.18 -14.63 -9.88
C CYS A 725 -9.03 -15.55 -8.99
N PHE A 726 -10.05 -16.11 -9.62
CA PHE A 726 -10.97 -17.08 -9.04
C PHE A 726 -11.04 -18.38 -9.84
N SER A 727 -10.08 -18.63 -10.74
CA SER A 727 -10.04 -19.86 -11.53
C SER A 727 -10.05 -21.10 -10.63
N SER A 728 -10.65 -22.18 -11.15
CA SER A 728 -10.55 -23.51 -10.56
C SER A 728 -9.17 -24.15 -10.70
N THR A 729 -8.32 -23.63 -11.61
CA THR A 729 -6.89 -23.94 -11.69
C THR A 729 -6.11 -23.05 -10.73
N ASP A 730 -5.19 -23.62 -9.96
CA ASP A 730 -4.35 -22.81 -9.06
C ASP A 730 -3.29 -22.03 -9.83
N LEU A 731 -3.57 -20.74 -10.02
CA LEU A 731 -2.70 -19.77 -10.68
C LEU A 731 -2.09 -18.79 -9.69
N SER A 732 -2.33 -18.97 -8.38
CA SER A 732 -2.07 -17.98 -7.34
C SER A 732 -0.59 -17.60 -7.29
N GLY A 733 0.30 -18.59 -7.18
CA GLY A 733 1.74 -18.35 -7.11
C GLY A 733 2.31 -17.71 -8.37
N ARG A 734 1.81 -18.10 -9.55
CA ARG A 734 2.28 -17.52 -10.82
C ARG A 734 1.87 -16.05 -10.94
N ILE A 735 0.60 -15.75 -10.68
CA ILE A 735 0.06 -14.38 -10.74
C ILE A 735 0.78 -13.46 -9.78
N GLU A 736 1.00 -13.90 -8.54
CA GLU A 736 1.67 -13.09 -7.53
C GLU A 736 3.16 -12.89 -7.82
N THR A 737 3.85 -13.87 -8.42
CA THR A 737 5.24 -13.71 -8.86
C THR A 737 5.33 -12.66 -9.97
N ASP A 738 4.53 -12.82 -11.01
CA ASP A 738 4.55 -11.97 -12.20
C ASP A 738 4.07 -10.53 -11.88
N SER A 739 3.20 -10.35 -10.86
CA SER A 739 2.72 -9.02 -10.45
C SER A 739 3.80 -8.13 -9.84
N ALA A 740 4.89 -8.70 -9.32
CA ALA A 740 6.02 -7.97 -8.74
C ALA A 740 6.65 -6.97 -9.72
N ALA A 741 6.57 -7.22 -11.03
CA ALA A 741 7.12 -6.33 -12.06
C ALA A 741 6.58 -4.90 -11.95
N SER A 742 5.27 -4.74 -11.70
CA SER A 742 4.61 -3.43 -11.56
C SER A 742 4.04 -3.16 -10.16
N LEU A 743 4.17 -4.13 -9.24
CA LEU A 743 3.56 -4.12 -7.91
C LEU A 743 2.04 -3.85 -7.93
N LYS A 744 1.37 -4.29 -8.99
CA LYS A 744 -0.11 -4.22 -9.06
C LYS A 744 -0.71 -5.04 -7.93
N ARG A 745 -1.87 -4.62 -7.45
CA ARG A 745 -2.60 -5.38 -6.42
C ARG A 745 -3.04 -6.73 -6.98
N THR A 746 -2.93 -7.78 -6.19
CA THR A 746 -3.43 -9.11 -6.53
C THR A 746 -4.45 -9.57 -5.51
N TRP A 747 -5.52 -10.20 -5.98
CA TRP A 747 -6.46 -10.93 -5.14
C TRP A 747 -6.69 -12.31 -5.73
N VAL A 748 -6.05 -13.31 -5.15
CA VAL A 748 -6.06 -14.69 -5.62
C VAL A 748 -6.80 -15.58 -4.61
N ASN A 749 -7.41 -16.65 -5.10
CA ASN A 749 -8.20 -17.57 -4.27
C ASN A 749 -7.35 -18.61 -3.52
N ASN A 750 -6.05 -18.76 -3.82
CA ASN A 750 -5.16 -19.76 -3.20
C ASN A 750 -5.73 -21.19 -3.28
N ALA A 751 -6.31 -21.55 -4.44
CA ALA A 751 -7.01 -22.81 -4.66
C ALA A 751 -8.12 -23.11 -3.63
N LYS A 752 -8.77 -22.07 -3.10
CA LYS A 752 -9.92 -22.21 -2.19
C LYS A 752 -11.22 -21.83 -2.91
N ALA A 753 -12.23 -22.68 -2.73
CA ALA A 753 -13.56 -22.50 -3.25
C ALA A 753 -14.25 -21.33 -2.54
N ARG A 754 -15.15 -20.67 -3.26
CA ARG A 754 -16.00 -19.61 -2.72
C ARG A 754 -17.45 -20.02 -2.86
N ASP A 755 -18.23 -19.77 -1.83
CA ASP A 755 -19.68 -19.91 -1.91
C ASP A 755 -20.29 -18.73 -2.68
N TRP A 756 -20.43 -18.88 -4.00
CA TRP A 756 -20.97 -17.85 -4.88
C TRP A 756 -22.47 -17.59 -4.67
N LEU A 757 -23.23 -18.65 -4.34
CA LEU A 757 -24.67 -18.58 -4.06
C LEU A 757 -24.94 -17.91 -2.71
N GLY A 758 -24.08 -18.15 -1.72
CA GLY A 758 -24.19 -17.56 -0.40
C GLY A 758 -23.50 -16.20 -0.22
N PRO A 759 -23.35 -15.75 1.04
CA PRO A 759 -22.85 -14.41 1.37
C PRO A 759 -21.43 -14.13 0.90
N GLN A 760 -20.61 -15.16 0.64
CA GLN A 760 -19.23 -14.96 0.17
C GLN A 760 -19.17 -14.39 -1.25
N GLY A 761 -20.19 -14.65 -2.08
CA GLY A 761 -20.32 -14.12 -3.44
C GLY A 761 -20.67 -12.62 -3.51
N GLU A 762 -20.98 -11.99 -2.37
CA GLU A 762 -21.21 -10.55 -2.23
C GLU A 762 -20.51 -9.93 -1.00
N ALA A 763 -19.43 -10.56 -0.55
CA ALA A 763 -18.70 -10.13 0.63
C ALA A 763 -18.21 -8.67 0.51
N PRO A 764 -18.16 -7.91 1.63
CA PRO A 764 -17.66 -6.53 1.63
C PRO A 764 -16.25 -6.38 1.03
N ASP A 765 -15.43 -7.44 1.11
CA ASP A 765 -14.07 -7.47 0.54
C ASP A 765 -14.04 -7.14 -0.96
N PHE A 766 -15.09 -7.43 -1.73
CA PHE A 766 -15.14 -7.03 -3.15
C PHE A 766 -15.05 -5.50 -3.33
N LEU A 767 -15.70 -4.73 -2.44
CA LEU A 767 -15.66 -3.27 -2.49
C LEU A 767 -14.29 -2.75 -2.04
N GLU A 768 -13.68 -3.38 -1.04
CA GLU A 768 -12.32 -3.04 -0.61
C GLU A 768 -11.28 -3.36 -1.69
N GLN A 769 -11.45 -4.47 -2.41
CA GLN A 769 -10.57 -4.83 -3.52
C GLN A 769 -10.79 -3.93 -4.74
N ALA A 770 -12.00 -3.40 -4.92
CA ALA A 770 -12.36 -2.49 -6.01
C ALA A 770 -12.10 -1.01 -5.70
N THR A 771 -11.69 -0.67 -4.49
CA THR A 771 -11.38 0.72 -4.10
C THR A 771 -9.98 0.87 -3.56
N ARG A 772 -9.47 2.10 -3.59
CA ARG A 772 -8.27 2.54 -2.87
C ARG A 772 -8.64 3.70 -1.97
N ILE A 773 -7.91 3.86 -0.87
CA ILE A 773 -8.11 4.98 0.05
C ILE A 773 -7.15 6.11 -0.33
N LYS A 774 -7.69 7.30 -0.56
CA LYS A 774 -6.93 8.56 -0.65
C LYS A 774 -7.28 9.43 0.54
N THR A 775 -6.30 9.79 1.33
CA THR A 775 -6.48 10.69 2.48
C THR A 775 -6.18 12.12 2.06
N VAL A 776 -7.18 13.01 2.15
CA VAL A 776 -7.04 14.44 1.81
C VAL A 776 -7.14 15.26 3.09
N TRP A 777 -6.10 16.05 3.36
CA TRP A 777 -6.05 16.98 4.49
C TRP A 777 -6.33 18.39 4.00
N LEU A 778 -7.33 19.04 4.58
CA LEU A 778 -7.77 20.38 4.22
C LEU A 778 -7.66 21.30 5.44
N PRO A 779 -7.26 22.58 5.28
CA PRO A 779 -7.36 23.55 6.36
C PRO A 779 -8.82 23.67 6.84
N TYR A 780 -9.03 23.60 8.15
CA TYR A 780 -10.36 23.73 8.74
C TYR A 780 -10.26 24.26 10.18
N GLY A 781 -10.85 25.44 10.42
CA GLY A 781 -10.91 26.04 11.75
C GLY A 781 -12.15 25.55 12.51
N ALA A 782 -12.05 24.38 13.14
CA ALA A 782 -13.07 23.85 14.05
C ALA A 782 -12.82 24.28 15.49
#